data_AF-A0A950U3J0-F1
#
_entry.id   AF-A0A950U3J0-F1
#
_cell.length_a   1.000
_cell.length_b   1.000
_cell.length_c   1.000
_cell.angle_alpha   90.00
_cell.angle_beta   90.00
_cell.angle_gamma   90.00
#
_symmetry.space_group_name_H-M   'P 1'
#
loop_
_entity.id
_entity.type
_entity.pdbx_description
1 polymer ?
#
loop_
_entity_poly.entity_id
_entity_poly.type
_entity_poly.pdbx_seq_one_letter_code
_entity_poly.pdbx_strand_id
1 'polypeptide(L)'
;MDALVDRERLLFGNFRLEPRSGRLFRRDAAGDWVQLSIGSRAVDILRVLLDRPGTVVSKCAIMDAVWPDTAVEPNNLTVQIAGLRRVLDDDRDGASCIQTVPGRGYRLLLEVTPAAAKSDPRPVPVAKPAAAPQPRARPPRMSMVVLAFENLGDPGDDRLAAAITDDLTSDLTLSPIAVSVIVRKAADAYRGGDPRTVGEELNVRYVITGSLRRLGSALRVNLQLISGETGALLWSDRFDEPIEEPVAGQQQIVWRMFDELFTKLLEMESARSLREQPTDPDAFDCVLRAAHLIERQLPSLQRVAEATALLEQALALDPSSVYAMTRIAFYLNYAAWGDVDWRSFDSMQRTGRLLRRALTIAPDWPLALNAYVGWLAHVGCCAEAISLCERALQIRPNRARSMLNFYNILGKCRSWLGHAEEAIALEQEVNRLNPRSPWKFNRHRHIGWYCLLLGRDLDAISHLERSLAIHAEVDGYTHRYYRQLAAAYARTGKIAEARQSLARADRLWPYDTVRSRAPDLLQSQVYIDQYKRFQDALRLAGLRDHADEDADFGLPPDAELHGELAGPTPVEAPGTQTIRTSDLVRFLTDGQPIIIDTMIYTWGRSLPGAIGLKYAGLGNSFTDELQDLLRRKMRELTAGNLDHPIVAVGWNSERFDGRNLALRLVALGYTLVYWYRGGREAWEVAGLPETEVDLQEW
;
A
#
# COMPACT_ATOMS: atom_id res chain seq x y z
N MET A 1 37.24 11.45 -22.59
CA MET A 1 36.41 10.50 -23.35
C MET A 1 37.07 10.05 -24.65
N ASP A 2 37.83 10.92 -25.34
CA ASP A 2 38.40 10.61 -26.67
C ASP A 2 39.33 9.38 -26.73
N ALA A 3 40.04 9.03 -25.66
CA ALA A 3 40.95 7.89 -25.64
C ALA A 3 40.27 6.50 -25.61
N LEU A 4 39.01 6.41 -25.17
CA LEU A 4 38.24 5.14 -25.14
C LEU A 4 37.44 4.91 -26.42
N VAL A 5 37.04 5.97 -27.11
CA VAL A 5 36.25 5.91 -28.36
C VAL A 5 37.07 5.32 -29.51
N ASP A 6 38.40 5.40 -29.42
CA ASP A 6 39.32 4.86 -30.42
C ASP A 6 39.61 3.36 -30.25
N ARG A 7 39.15 2.74 -29.15
CA ARG A 7 39.28 1.29 -28.94
C ARG A 7 38.11 0.56 -29.59
N GLU A 8 38.40 -0.47 -30.38
CA GLU A 8 37.34 -1.28 -31.01
C GLU A 8 36.50 -2.05 -29.98
N ARG A 9 37.13 -2.57 -28.92
CA ARG A 9 36.49 -3.41 -27.88
C ARG A 9 37.18 -3.25 -26.52
N LEU A 10 36.39 -3.25 -25.45
CA LEU A 10 36.86 -3.29 -24.05
C LEU A 10 36.32 -4.54 -23.37
N LEU A 11 37.21 -5.31 -22.73
CA LEU A 11 36.82 -6.45 -21.90
C LEU A 11 37.00 -6.09 -20.42
N PHE A 12 36.01 -6.42 -19.60
CA PHE A 12 36.06 -6.21 -18.16
C PHE A 12 35.19 -7.24 -17.44
N GLY A 13 35.79 -8.03 -16.53
CA GLY A 13 35.13 -9.23 -15.99
C GLY A 13 34.59 -10.15 -17.09
N ASN A 14 33.30 -10.52 -17.00
CA ASN A 14 32.60 -11.33 -18.02
C ASN A 14 31.88 -10.48 -19.07
N PHE A 15 32.25 -9.21 -19.21
CA PHE A 15 31.57 -8.25 -20.08
C PHE A 15 32.46 -7.75 -21.21
N ARG A 16 31.82 -7.45 -22.33
CA ARG A 16 32.43 -6.81 -23.50
C ARG A 16 31.63 -5.56 -23.85
N LEU A 17 32.27 -4.40 -23.82
CA LEU A 17 31.71 -3.15 -24.32
C LEU A 17 32.34 -2.82 -25.68
N GLU A 18 31.50 -2.48 -26.65
CA GLU A 18 31.93 -1.89 -27.92
C GLU A 18 31.77 -0.36 -27.85
N PRO A 19 32.86 0.40 -27.62
CA PRO A 19 32.76 1.83 -27.30
C PRO A 19 32.15 2.66 -28.43
N ARG A 20 32.26 2.25 -29.70
CA ARG A 20 31.67 2.98 -30.84
C ARG A 20 30.18 2.73 -31.02
N SER A 21 29.72 1.49 -30.81
CA SER A 21 28.31 1.11 -30.99
C SER A 21 27.48 1.29 -29.71
N GLY A 22 28.12 1.41 -28.55
CA GLY A 22 27.46 1.47 -27.24
C GLY A 22 26.84 0.14 -26.80
N ARG A 23 27.17 -0.95 -27.49
CA ARG A 23 26.61 -2.29 -27.19
C ARG A 23 27.41 -2.96 -26.09
N LEU A 24 26.70 -3.45 -25.08
CA LEU A 24 27.24 -4.23 -23.98
C LEU A 24 26.87 -5.70 -24.17
N PHE A 25 27.81 -6.60 -23.94
CA PHE A 25 27.61 -8.05 -24.01
C PHE A 25 28.07 -8.69 -22.70
N ARG A 26 27.40 -9.77 -22.29
CA ARG A 26 27.81 -10.66 -21.20
C ARG A 26 28.14 -12.05 -21.75
N ARG A 27 29.14 -12.69 -21.17
CA ARG A 27 29.48 -14.08 -21.47
C ARG A 27 28.55 -15.03 -20.72
N ASP A 28 27.87 -15.93 -21.43
CA ASP A 28 27.00 -16.94 -20.82
C ASP A 28 27.79 -18.19 -20.33
N ALA A 29 27.07 -19.17 -19.76
CA ALA A 29 27.66 -20.41 -19.26
C ALA A 29 28.28 -21.30 -20.37
N ALA A 30 27.86 -21.13 -21.62
CA ALA A 30 28.44 -21.81 -22.79
C ALA A 30 29.68 -21.10 -23.33
N GLY A 31 29.94 -19.87 -22.88
CA GLY A 31 31.08 -19.06 -23.26
C GLY A 31 30.82 -18.09 -24.40
N ASP A 32 29.56 -17.96 -24.86
CA ASP A 32 29.12 -17.10 -25.95
C ASP A 32 28.75 -15.69 -25.47
N TRP A 33 28.80 -14.71 -26.39
CA TRP A 33 28.51 -13.31 -26.09
C TRP A 33 27.04 -12.97 -26.35
N VAL A 34 26.27 -12.80 -25.28
CA VAL A 34 24.87 -12.37 -25.33
C VAL A 34 24.79 -10.85 -25.17
N GLN A 35 24.08 -10.17 -26.07
CA GLN A 35 23.89 -8.73 -25.99
C GLN A 35 22.92 -8.37 -24.84
N LEU A 36 23.31 -7.39 -24.02
CA LEU A 36 22.50 -6.87 -22.93
C LEU A 36 21.75 -5.61 -23.36
N SER A 37 20.48 -5.51 -22.99
CA SER A 37 19.68 -4.29 -23.20
C SER A 37 19.96 -3.29 -22.09
N ILE A 38 20.51 -2.13 -22.44
CA ILE A 38 20.85 -1.07 -21.49
C ILE A 38 20.63 0.31 -22.13
N GLY A 39 20.17 1.28 -21.34
CA GLY A 39 19.96 2.65 -21.81
C GLY A 39 21.26 3.34 -22.21
N SER A 40 21.21 4.19 -23.24
CA SER A 40 22.39 4.91 -23.78
C SER A 40 23.14 5.71 -22.71
N ARG A 41 22.41 6.38 -21.80
CA ARG A 41 23.01 7.15 -20.70
C ARG A 41 23.72 6.29 -19.67
N ALA A 42 23.19 5.11 -19.37
CA ALA A 42 23.86 4.13 -18.53
C ALA A 42 25.17 3.64 -19.18
N VAL A 43 25.20 3.46 -20.50
CA VAL A 43 26.44 3.14 -21.24
C VAL A 43 27.45 4.27 -21.16
N ASP A 44 27.03 5.52 -21.28
CA ASP A 44 27.92 6.68 -21.18
C ASP A 44 28.54 6.79 -19.77
N ILE A 45 27.76 6.56 -18.72
CA ILE A 45 28.26 6.49 -17.34
C ILE A 45 29.26 5.35 -17.18
N LEU A 46 28.95 4.18 -17.75
CA LEU A 46 29.84 3.02 -17.73
C LEU A 46 31.17 3.33 -18.43
N ARG A 47 31.17 4.06 -19.55
CA ARG A 47 32.39 4.52 -20.22
C ARG A 47 33.22 5.43 -19.31
N VAL A 48 32.60 6.38 -18.62
CA VAL A 48 33.29 7.27 -17.66
C VAL A 48 33.95 6.48 -16.53
N LEU A 49 33.30 5.43 -16.04
CA LEU A 49 33.84 4.56 -14.99
C LEU A 49 34.93 3.61 -15.51
N LEU A 50 34.79 3.10 -16.74
CA LEU A 50 35.78 2.24 -17.41
C LEU A 50 37.05 2.98 -17.84
N ASP A 51 36.99 4.31 -18.01
CA ASP A 51 38.17 5.17 -18.25
C ASP A 51 39.08 5.24 -17.02
N ARG A 52 38.51 4.96 -15.85
CA ARG A 52 39.09 5.23 -14.53
C ARG A 52 38.85 4.05 -13.57
N PRO A 53 39.18 2.81 -13.96
CA PRO A 53 38.87 1.63 -13.15
C PRO A 53 39.58 1.71 -11.79
N GLY A 54 38.90 1.31 -10.71
CA GLY A 54 39.45 1.33 -9.36
C GLY A 54 39.58 2.72 -8.72
N THR A 55 39.29 3.81 -9.43
CA THR A 55 39.31 5.18 -8.88
C THR A 55 37.90 5.74 -8.66
N VAL A 56 37.75 6.61 -7.65
CA VAL A 56 36.47 7.25 -7.34
C VAL A 56 36.26 8.43 -8.29
N VAL A 57 35.20 8.36 -9.10
CA VAL A 57 34.77 9.47 -9.94
C VAL A 57 33.64 10.20 -9.24
N SER A 58 33.76 11.53 -9.09
CA SER A 58 32.77 12.33 -8.38
C SER A 58 31.44 12.40 -9.12
N LYS A 59 30.35 12.61 -8.38
CA LYS A 59 29.01 12.76 -8.98
C LYS A 59 29.00 13.89 -10.01
N CYS A 60 29.55 15.05 -9.67
CA CYS A 60 29.70 16.18 -10.58
C CYS A 60 30.49 15.80 -11.84
N ALA A 61 31.65 15.14 -11.70
CA ALA A 61 32.45 14.76 -12.86
C ALA A 61 31.78 13.75 -13.79
N ILE A 62 30.96 12.83 -13.25
CA ILE A 62 30.15 11.92 -14.09
C ILE A 62 29.02 12.72 -14.75
N MET A 63 28.38 13.63 -14.01
CA MET A 63 27.29 14.44 -14.52
C MET A 63 27.74 15.36 -15.66
N ASP A 64 28.87 16.05 -15.47
CA ASP A 64 29.47 16.95 -16.47
C ASP A 64 29.92 16.19 -17.72
N ALA A 65 30.40 14.95 -17.56
CA ALA A 65 30.85 14.13 -18.68
C ALA A 65 29.69 13.53 -19.49
N VAL A 66 28.62 13.09 -18.82
CA VAL A 66 27.51 12.38 -19.49
C VAL A 66 26.43 13.37 -19.95
N TRP A 67 26.27 14.49 -19.25
CA TRP A 67 25.28 15.53 -19.56
C TRP A 67 25.94 16.92 -19.65
N PRO A 68 26.88 17.14 -20.59
CA PRO A 68 27.64 18.40 -20.67
C PRO A 68 26.74 19.62 -20.91
N ASP A 69 25.62 19.44 -21.62
CA ASP A 69 24.67 20.50 -21.98
C ASP A 69 23.28 20.28 -21.36
N THR A 70 23.16 19.49 -20.28
CA THR A 70 21.86 19.18 -19.66
C THR A 70 21.97 19.15 -18.14
N ALA A 71 21.32 20.09 -17.46
CA ALA A 71 21.27 20.08 -15.99
C ALA A 71 20.30 18.98 -15.50
N VAL A 72 20.86 17.86 -15.07
CA VAL A 72 20.14 16.72 -14.48
C VAL A 72 20.25 16.76 -12.96
N GLU A 73 19.21 16.32 -12.25
CA GLU A 73 19.31 16.16 -10.80
C GLU A 73 20.23 14.98 -10.43
N PRO A 74 20.94 15.04 -9.28
CA PRO A 74 21.79 13.95 -8.81
C PRO A 74 21.05 12.60 -8.67
N ASN A 75 19.72 12.63 -8.54
CA ASN A 75 18.89 11.42 -8.45
C ASN A 75 18.85 10.64 -9.77
N ASN A 76 18.98 11.30 -10.92
CA ASN A 76 19.04 10.63 -12.22
C ASN A 76 20.33 9.80 -12.35
N LEU A 77 21.47 10.33 -11.87
CA LEU A 77 22.71 9.56 -11.77
C LEU A 77 22.51 8.30 -10.90
N THR A 78 21.80 8.42 -9.78
CA THR A 78 21.49 7.27 -8.91
C THR A 78 20.66 6.21 -9.63
N VAL A 79 19.64 6.60 -10.41
CA VAL A 79 18.80 5.68 -11.20
C VAL A 79 19.62 4.95 -12.27
N GLN A 80 20.47 5.65 -13.01
CA GLN A 80 21.30 5.02 -14.05
C GLN A 80 22.37 4.11 -13.47
N ILE A 81 22.95 4.45 -12.31
CA ILE A 81 23.87 3.56 -11.58
C ILE A 81 23.15 2.31 -11.08
N ALA A 82 21.90 2.43 -10.60
CA ALA A 82 21.10 1.28 -10.23
C ALA A 82 20.80 0.37 -11.44
N GLY A 83 20.50 0.97 -12.60
CA GLY A 83 20.36 0.25 -13.87
C GLY A 83 21.63 -0.49 -14.29
N LEU A 84 22.80 0.12 -14.14
CA LEU A 84 24.09 -0.53 -14.39
C LEU A 84 24.35 -1.70 -13.45
N ARG A 85 24.09 -1.53 -12.15
CA ARG A 85 24.22 -2.62 -11.17
C ARG A 85 23.33 -3.79 -11.50
N ARG A 86 22.08 -3.54 -11.89
CA ARG A 86 21.14 -4.59 -12.31
C ARG A 86 21.70 -5.45 -13.44
N VAL A 87 22.47 -4.88 -14.37
CA VAL A 87 23.03 -5.62 -15.52
C VAL A 87 24.39 -6.24 -15.19
N LEU A 88 25.21 -5.56 -14.40
CA LEU A 88 26.58 -5.98 -14.09
C LEU A 88 26.69 -6.95 -12.90
N ASP A 89 25.73 -6.91 -11.99
CA ASP A 89 25.68 -7.72 -10.77
C ASP A 89 24.66 -8.87 -10.85
N ASP A 90 23.99 -9.02 -11.99
CA ASP A 90 23.07 -10.14 -12.25
C ASP A 90 23.83 -11.47 -12.19
N ASP A 91 23.33 -12.39 -11.35
CA ASP A 91 23.95 -13.67 -10.95
C ASP A 91 25.24 -13.61 -10.10
N ARG A 92 25.47 -12.51 -9.36
CA ARG A 92 26.65 -12.37 -8.48
C ARG A 92 26.29 -12.38 -6.98
N ASP A 93 26.75 -13.40 -6.24
CA ASP A 93 26.60 -13.53 -4.77
C ASP A 93 27.60 -12.69 -3.93
N GLY A 94 28.03 -11.53 -4.45
CA GLY A 94 29.13 -10.74 -3.86
C GLY A 94 28.91 -9.23 -3.87
N ALA A 95 29.94 -8.48 -3.47
CA ALA A 95 29.90 -7.02 -3.51
C ALA A 95 29.71 -6.49 -4.95
N SER A 96 28.84 -5.49 -5.10
CA SER A 96 28.51 -4.87 -6.39
C SER A 96 29.75 -4.41 -7.15
N CYS A 97 29.75 -4.62 -8.48
CA CYS A 97 30.79 -4.17 -9.41
C CYS A 97 31.01 -2.66 -9.35
N ILE A 98 29.98 -1.89 -8.99
CA ILE A 98 30.05 -0.45 -8.83
C ILE A 98 29.84 -0.12 -7.35
N GLN A 99 30.87 0.39 -6.69
CA GLN A 99 30.79 0.81 -5.30
C GLN A 99 30.36 2.28 -5.19
N THR A 100 29.39 2.56 -4.31
CA THR A 100 29.12 3.93 -3.86
C THR A 100 30.10 4.30 -2.77
N VAL A 101 30.81 5.42 -2.93
CA VAL A 101 31.62 6.02 -1.86
C VAL A 101 30.83 7.21 -1.29
N PRO A 102 30.25 7.09 -0.08
CA PRO A 102 29.38 8.13 0.50
C PRO A 102 30.04 9.52 0.47
N GLY A 103 29.27 10.51 0.03
CA GLY A 103 29.74 11.91 -0.10
C GLY A 103 30.77 12.18 -1.20
N ARG A 104 31.30 11.16 -1.89
CA ARG A 104 32.41 11.32 -2.85
C ARG A 104 32.06 10.94 -4.29
N GLY A 105 31.33 9.85 -4.52
CA GLY A 105 30.99 9.43 -5.89
C GLY A 105 30.90 7.91 -6.08
N TYR A 106 31.28 7.43 -7.26
CA TYR A 106 31.20 6.02 -7.64
C TYR A 106 32.55 5.49 -8.11
N ARG A 107 32.80 4.20 -7.89
CA ARG A 107 34.02 3.51 -8.33
C ARG A 107 33.66 2.15 -8.93
N LEU A 108 34.24 1.83 -10.09
CA LEU A 108 34.15 0.50 -10.69
C LEU A 108 35.25 -0.41 -10.12
N LEU A 109 34.87 -1.60 -9.67
CA LEU A 109 35.75 -2.59 -9.05
C LEU A 109 36.17 -3.73 -10.00
N LEU A 110 35.82 -3.65 -11.29
CA LEU A 110 36.20 -4.63 -12.30
C LEU A 110 37.52 -4.25 -12.97
N GLU A 111 38.41 -5.23 -13.15
CA GLU A 111 39.63 -5.06 -13.95
C GLU A 111 39.27 -4.94 -15.44
N VAL A 112 39.92 -3.99 -16.13
CA VAL A 112 39.66 -3.67 -17.54
C VAL A 112 40.88 -4.06 -18.37
N THR A 113 40.69 -4.96 -19.34
CA THR A 113 41.74 -5.39 -20.27
C THR A 113 41.42 -4.88 -21.69
N PRO A 114 42.33 -4.15 -22.36
CA PRO A 114 42.19 -3.84 -23.77
C PRO A 114 42.37 -5.14 -24.59
N ALA A 115 41.38 -5.51 -25.40
CA ALA A 115 41.51 -6.68 -26.28
C ALA A 115 42.20 -6.27 -27.59
N ALA A 116 43.38 -6.84 -27.85
CA ALA A 116 44.06 -6.70 -29.14
C ALA A 116 43.30 -7.46 -30.23
N ALA A 117 43.04 -6.79 -31.35
CA ALA A 117 42.28 -7.32 -32.48
C ALA A 117 43.03 -8.48 -33.16
N LYS A 118 42.41 -9.67 -33.23
CA LYS A 118 42.69 -10.62 -34.30
C LYS A 118 41.72 -10.34 -35.44
N SER A 119 42.31 -10.01 -36.58
CA SER A 119 41.68 -9.72 -37.87
C SER A 119 41.10 -10.97 -38.51
N ASP A 120 39.86 -10.89 -38.96
CA ASP A 120 39.34 -11.71 -40.07
C ASP A 120 38.64 -10.77 -41.08
N PRO A 121 38.55 -11.14 -42.36
CA PRO A 121 38.75 -10.20 -43.45
C PRO A 121 37.49 -9.43 -43.83
N ARG A 122 37.69 -8.14 -44.11
CA ARG A 122 36.75 -7.21 -44.73
C ARG A 122 36.23 -7.70 -46.09
N PRO A 123 34.94 -7.48 -46.40
CA PRO A 123 34.51 -7.14 -47.76
C PRO A 123 34.66 -5.63 -48.01
N VAL A 124 35.10 -5.31 -49.22
CA VAL A 124 35.37 -3.98 -49.79
C VAL A 124 34.10 -3.10 -49.82
N PRO A 125 34.19 -1.76 -49.64
CA PRO A 125 33.01 -0.91 -49.48
C PRO A 125 32.37 -0.56 -50.83
N VAL A 126 31.08 -0.88 -50.97
CA VAL A 126 30.21 -0.28 -51.99
C VAL A 126 29.65 1.02 -51.40
N ALA A 127 29.76 2.10 -52.17
CA ALA A 127 29.33 3.44 -51.80
C ALA A 127 27.90 3.46 -51.23
N LYS A 128 27.76 4.01 -50.01
CA LYS A 128 26.49 4.15 -49.30
C LYS A 128 25.71 5.33 -49.90
N PRO A 129 24.50 5.14 -50.43
CA PRO A 129 23.60 6.25 -50.71
C PRO A 129 23.27 6.97 -49.39
N ALA A 130 23.04 8.28 -49.46
CA ALA A 130 22.69 9.13 -48.32
C ALA A 130 21.67 8.42 -47.41
N ALA A 131 22.06 8.20 -46.15
CA ALA A 131 21.23 7.53 -45.17
C ALA A 131 19.96 8.37 -44.93
N ALA A 132 18.80 7.77 -45.20
CA ALA A 132 17.52 8.27 -44.73
C ALA A 132 17.57 8.48 -43.20
N PRO A 133 16.85 9.49 -42.67
CA PRO A 133 16.83 9.78 -41.24
C PRO A 133 16.41 8.54 -40.45
N GLN A 134 17.19 8.19 -39.42
CA GLN A 134 16.80 7.14 -38.48
C GLN A 134 15.47 7.54 -37.82
N PRO A 135 14.50 6.63 -37.67
CA PRO A 135 13.24 6.95 -37.00
C PRO A 135 13.54 7.42 -35.56
N ARG A 136 13.10 8.63 -35.23
CA ARG A 136 13.20 9.19 -33.87
C ARG A 136 12.56 8.21 -32.88
N ALA A 137 13.24 7.95 -31.76
CA ALA A 137 12.71 7.09 -30.70
C ALA A 137 11.34 7.63 -30.24
N ARG A 138 10.35 6.75 -30.07
CA ARG A 138 9.03 7.15 -29.57
C ARG A 138 9.17 7.81 -28.18
N PRO A 139 8.42 8.88 -27.89
CA PRO A 139 8.47 9.51 -26.57
C PRO A 139 8.04 8.49 -25.50
N PRO A 140 8.73 8.44 -24.34
CA PRO A 140 8.41 7.52 -23.27
C PRO A 140 6.94 7.65 -22.84
N ARG A 141 6.33 6.55 -22.41
CA ARG A 141 4.97 6.57 -21.83
C ARG A 141 4.96 7.44 -20.58
N MET A 142 3.87 8.17 -20.33
CA MET A 142 3.76 9.11 -19.19
C MET A 142 4.93 10.13 -19.09
N SER A 143 5.51 10.55 -20.22
CA SER A 143 6.50 11.64 -20.26
C SER A 143 5.82 12.99 -20.50
N MET A 144 6.20 13.99 -19.71
CA MET A 144 5.59 15.31 -19.78
C MET A 144 6.52 16.45 -19.41
N VAL A 145 6.11 17.67 -19.78
CA VAL A 145 6.72 18.93 -19.35
C VAL A 145 5.63 19.88 -18.88
N VAL A 146 5.90 20.61 -17.80
CA VAL A 146 5.06 21.72 -17.32
C VAL A 146 5.71 23.02 -17.76
N LEU A 147 5.02 23.78 -18.61
CA LEU A 147 5.45 25.11 -19.03
C LEU A 147 5.07 26.15 -17.96
N ALA A 148 5.81 27.26 -17.95
CA ALA A 148 5.53 28.37 -17.04
C ALA A 148 4.10 28.90 -17.23
N PHE A 149 3.35 28.99 -16.13
CA PHE A 149 1.99 29.52 -16.16
C PHE A 149 2.01 31.02 -16.50
N GLU A 150 1.17 31.42 -17.45
CA GLU A 150 1.03 32.82 -17.83
C GLU A 150 0.22 33.58 -16.79
N ASN A 151 0.76 34.70 -16.31
CA ASN A 151 -0.01 35.64 -15.50
C ASN A 151 -0.74 36.63 -16.42
N LEU A 152 -2.07 36.56 -16.45
CA LEU A 152 -2.94 37.44 -17.23
C LEU A 152 -3.54 38.59 -16.38
N GLY A 153 -3.02 38.79 -15.17
CA GLY A 153 -3.48 39.76 -14.19
C GLY A 153 -2.43 40.82 -13.83
N ASP A 154 -2.31 41.11 -12.54
CA ASP A 154 -1.35 42.07 -11.99
C ASP A 154 0.07 41.46 -12.04
N PRO A 155 1.10 42.17 -12.57
CA PRO A 155 2.49 41.72 -12.53
C PRO A 155 3.00 41.28 -11.14
N GLY A 156 2.40 41.79 -10.05
CA GLY A 156 2.69 41.35 -8.69
C GLY A 156 2.46 39.84 -8.44
N ASP A 157 1.62 39.19 -9.24
CA ASP A 157 1.30 37.75 -9.15
C ASP A 157 2.29 36.85 -9.92
N ASP A 158 3.31 37.38 -10.59
CA ASP A 158 4.29 36.56 -11.35
C ASP A 158 5.03 35.54 -10.47
N ARG A 159 5.31 35.92 -9.22
CA ARG A 159 5.92 35.01 -8.23
C ARG A 159 4.98 33.87 -7.85
N LEU A 160 3.68 34.14 -7.77
CA LEU A 160 2.67 33.12 -7.49
C LEU A 160 2.55 32.14 -8.67
N ALA A 161 2.55 32.65 -9.91
CA ALA A 161 2.54 31.81 -11.11
C ALA A 161 3.78 30.89 -11.20
N ALA A 162 4.95 31.43 -10.89
CA ALA A 162 6.18 30.65 -10.81
C ALA A 162 6.11 29.57 -9.72
N ALA A 163 5.60 29.91 -8.53
CA ALA A 163 5.51 28.96 -7.42
C ALA A 163 4.51 27.82 -7.69
N ILE A 164 3.34 28.12 -8.28
CA ILE A 164 2.36 27.11 -8.72
C ILE A 164 2.98 26.17 -9.77
N THR A 165 3.76 26.70 -10.71
CA THR A 165 4.45 25.90 -11.74
C THR A 165 5.47 24.94 -11.09
N ASP A 166 6.27 25.45 -10.15
CA ASP A 166 7.29 24.66 -9.43
C ASP A 166 6.66 23.54 -8.61
N ASP A 167 5.62 23.87 -7.86
CA ASP A 167 4.93 22.95 -6.97
C ASP A 167 4.24 21.85 -7.79
N LEU A 168 3.57 22.20 -8.90
CA LEU A 168 2.95 21.20 -9.79
C LEU A 168 3.99 20.27 -10.43
N THR A 169 5.11 20.82 -10.90
CA THR A 169 6.22 20.03 -11.47
C THR A 169 6.78 19.04 -10.43
N SER A 170 6.95 19.53 -9.21
CA SER A 170 7.44 18.73 -8.07
C SER A 170 6.46 17.62 -7.69
N ASP A 171 5.16 17.92 -7.64
CA ASP A 171 4.13 16.95 -7.28
C ASP A 171 3.95 15.87 -8.36
N LEU A 172 3.99 16.25 -9.65
CA LEU A 172 3.96 15.30 -10.77
C LEU A 172 5.16 14.33 -10.76
N THR A 173 6.34 14.81 -10.36
CA THR A 173 7.54 13.95 -10.23
C THR A 173 7.39 12.88 -9.15
N LEU A 174 6.57 13.14 -8.14
CA LEU A 174 6.30 12.22 -7.02
C LEU A 174 5.08 11.34 -7.26
N SER A 175 4.53 11.38 -8.48
CA SER A 175 3.40 10.55 -8.87
C SER A 175 3.64 9.07 -8.56
N PRO A 176 2.64 8.36 -8.03
CA PRO A 176 2.77 6.94 -7.69
C PRO A 176 2.97 6.06 -8.93
N ILE A 177 2.53 6.49 -10.11
CA ILE A 177 2.77 5.78 -11.37
C ILE A 177 3.90 6.52 -12.06
N ALA A 178 5.02 5.85 -12.34
CA ALA A 178 6.26 6.48 -12.82
C ALA A 178 6.01 7.50 -13.94
N VAL A 179 6.02 8.79 -13.59
CA VAL A 179 5.90 9.91 -14.52
C VAL A 179 7.29 10.49 -14.76
N SER A 180 7.66 10.66 -16.03
CA SER A 180 8.89 11.38 -16.39
C SER A 180 8.55 12.84 -16.63
N VAL A 181 8.89 13.72 -15.69
CA VAL A 181 8.67 15.17 -15.82
C VAL A 181 9.99 15.87 -16.18
N ILE A 182 9.97 16.71 -17.21
CA ILE A 182 11.10 17.60 -17.53
C ILE A 182 11.10 18.78 -16.56
N VAL A 183 12.25 19.00 -15.92
CA VAL A 183 12.43 20.04 -14.90
C VAL A 183 12.26 21.45 -15.47
N ARG A 184 11.76 22.37 -14.63
CA ARG A 184 11.43 23.76 -15.00
C ARG A 184 12.54 24.49 -15.75
N LYS A 185 13.81 24.35 -15.33
CA LYS A 185 14.92 25.09 -15.94
C LYS A 185 15.09 24.77 -17.43
N ALA A 186 14.74 23.56 -17.86
CA ALA A 186 14.71 23.18 -19.27
C ALA A 186 13.42 23.67 -19.95
N ALA A 187 12.30 23.69 -19.24
CA ALA A 187 11.01 24.18 -19.74
C ALA A 187 10.97 25.70 -19.97
N ASP A 188 11.74 26.49 -19.20
CA ASP A 188 11.77 27.96 -19.31
C ASP A 188 12.23 28.43 -20.70
N ALA A 189 13.06 27.65 -21.41
CA ALA A 189 13.48 27.93 -22.78
C ALA A 189 12.34 27.89 -23.80
N TYR A 190 11.20 27.28 -23.43
CA TYR A 190 10.04 27.05 -24.28
C TYR A 190 8.81 27.85 -23.85
N ARG A 191 9.00 28.92 -23.06
CA ARG A 191 7.89 29.78 -22.62
C ARG A 191 7.15 30.37 -23.83
N GLY A 192 5.86 30.07 -23.96
CA GLY A 192 5.04 30.49 -25.11
C GLY A 192 5.37 29.79 -26.43
N GLY A 193 6.17 28.72 -26.43
CA GLY A 193 6.53 27.95 -27.63
C GLY A 193 5.42 27.03 -28.14
N ASP A 194 5.50 26.61 -29.41
CA ASP A 194 4.57 25.62 -30.00
C ASP A 194 4.72 24.27 -29.28
N PRO A 195 3.66 23.74 -28.62
CA PRO A 195 3.69 22.47 -27.90
C PRO A 195 4.25 21.28 -28.70
N ARG A 196 4.10 21.27 -30.03
CA ARG A 196 4.71 20.21 -30.87
C ARG A 196 6.22 20.29 -30.89
N THR A 197 6.75 21.51 -31.04
CA THR A 197 8.20 21.73 -31.04
C THR A 197 8.77 21.33 -29.68
N VAL A 198 8.09 21.70 -28.59
CA VAL A 198 8.46 21.29 -27.23
C VAL A 198 8.45 19.76 -27.08
N GLY A 199 7.37 19.10 -27.53
CA GLY A 199 7.23 17.65 -27.47
C GLY A 199 8.32 16.91 -28.25
N GLU A 200 8.65 17.39 -29.44
CA GLU A 200 9.71 16.85 -30.29
C GLU A 200 11.11 17.04 -29.69
N GLU A 201 11.45 18.25 -29.24
CA GLU A 201 12.80 18.56 -28.75
C GLU A 201 13.08 17.93 -27.38
N LEU A 202 12.09 17.92 -26.49
CA LEU A 202 12.22 17.33 -25.17
C LEU A 202 11.89 15.82 -25.16
N ASN A 203 11.46 15.27 -26.30
CA ASN A 203 11.01 13.88 -26.45
C ASN A 203 9.95 13.49 -25.40
N VAL A 204 8.95 14.36 -25.21
CA VAL A 204 7.85 14.16 -24.26
C VAL A 204 6.52 13.98 -24.97
N ARG A 205 5.67 13.14 -24.41
CA ARG A 205 4.34 12.84 -24.97
C ARG A 205 3.30 13.91 -24.66
N TYR A 206 3.43 14.58 -23.52
CA TYR A 206 2.44 15.54 -23.04
C TYR A 206 3.09 16.89 -22.69
N VAL A 207 2.41 17.97 -23.07
CA VAL A 207 2.78 19.34 -22.68
C VAL A 207 1.65 19.90 -21.83
N ILE A 208 1.98 20.36 -20.63
CA ILE A 208 1.06 20.99 -19.69
C ILE A 208 1.32 22.49 -19.73
N THR A 209 0.27 23.28 -19.96
CA THR A 209 0.33 24.75 -19.97
C THR A 209 -0.91 25.32 -19.30
N GLY A 210 -0.86 26.60 -18.93
CA GLY A 210 -1.98 27.25 -18.26
C GLY A 210 -1.76 28.72 -17.99
N SER A 211 -2.78 29.35 -17.43
CA SER A 211 -2.76 30.76 -17.07
C SER A 211 -3.49 31.05 -15.77
N LEU A 212 -3.11 32.15 -15.12
CA LEU A 212 -3.63 32.59 -13.84
C LEU A 212 -4.10 34.04 -13.98
N ARG A 213 -5.24 34.36 -13.36
CA ARG A 213 -5.75 35.73 -13.31
C ARG A 213 -6.45 36.00 -11.99
N ARG A 214 -6.01 37.00 -11.25
CA ARG A 214 -6.69 37.46 -10.03
C ARG A 214 -7.99 38.18 -10.34
N LEU A 215 -9.06 37.81 -9.64
CA LEU A 215 -10.41 38.37 -9.72
C LEU A 215 -10.90 38.65 -8.30
N GLY A 216 -10.58 39.84 -7.77
CA GLY A 216 -10.87 40.18 -6.38
C GLY A 216 -10.17 39.23 -5.40
N SER A 217 -10.94 38.51 -4.60
CA SER A 217 -10.44 37.53 -3.62
C SER A 217 -10.25 36.11 -4.18
N ALA A 218 -10.44 35.89 -5.49
CA ALA A 218 -10.25 34.59 -6.13
C ALA A 218 -9.18 34.64 -7.22
N LEU A 219 -8.54 33.50 -7.48
CA LEU A 219 -7.65 33.28 -8.61
C LEU A 219 -8.35 32.38 -9.63
N ARG A 220 -8.52 32.88 -10.86
CA ARG A 220 -8.96 32.07 -11.99
C ARG A 220 -7.76 31.36 -12.57
N VAL A 221 -7.84 30.04 -12.65
CA VAL A 221 -6.82 29.15 -13.19
C VAL A 221 -7.36 28.50 -14.45
N ASN A 222 -6.58 28.55 -15.54
CA ASN A 222 -6.80 27.74 -16.72
C ASN A 222 -5.69 26.71 -16.82
N LEU A 223 -6.06 25.47 -17.15
CA LEU A 223 -5.15 24.36 -17.27
C LEU A 223 -5.42 23.61 -18.58
N GLN A 224 -4.35 23.25 -19.29
CA GLN A 224 -4.42 22.57 -20.57
C GLN A 224 -3.42 21.44 -20.63
N LEU A 225 -3.87 20.32 -21.17
CA LEU A 225 -3.06 19.14 -21.47
C LEU A 225 -3.06 18.93 -22.97
N ILE A 226 -1.87 18.99 -23.57
CA ILE A 226 -1.66 19.02 -25.01
C ILE A 226 -0.81 17.82 -25.43
N SER A 227 -1.11 17.26 -26.59
CA SER A 227 -0.29 16.22 -27.23
C SER A 227 1.03 16.82 -27.73
N GLY A 228 2.16 16.36 -27.21
CA GLY A 228 3.49 16.73 -27.71
C GLY A 228 3.77 16.22 -29.13
N GLU A 229 3.05 15.19 -29.58
CA GLU A 229 3.19 14.61 -30.92
C GLU A 229 2.39 15.38 -31.98
N THR A 230 1.17 15.80 -31.66
CA THR A 230 0.23 16.36 -32.64
C THR A 230 -0.12 17.83 -32.39
N GLY A 231 0.22 18.39 -31.23
CA GLY A 231 -0.18 19.73 -30.81
C GLY A 231 -1.65 19.85 -30.47
N ALA A 232 -2.42 18.75 -30.54
CA ALA A 232 -3.84 18.77 -30.25
C ALA A 232 -4.07 19.00 -28.76
N LEU A 233 -5.00 19.92 -28.45
CA LEU A 233 -5.53 20.06 -27.09
C LEU A 233 -6.30 18.78 -26.73
N LEU A 234 -5.78 18.02 -25.78
CA LEU A 234 -6.37 16.76 -25.33
C LEU A 234 -7.43 17.01 -24.26
N TRP A 235 -7.18 17.98 -23.39
CA TRP A 235 -8.08 18.33 -22.31
C TRP A 235 -7.77 19.75 -21.80
N SER A 236 -8.81 20.45 -21.33
CA SER A 236 -8.64 21.70 -20.61
C SER A 236 -9.67 21.85 -19.51
N ASP A 237 -9.31 22.56 -18.46
CA ASP A 237 -10.23 22.97 -17.40
C ASP A 237 -9.96 24.41 -16.97
N ARG A 238 -11.01 25.01 -16.40
CA ARG A 238 -11.00 26.36 -15.89
C ARG A 238 -11.78 26.40 -14.59
N PHE A 239 -11.15 26.95 -13.56
CA PHE A 239 -11.78 27.11 -12.27
C PHE A 239 -11.34 28.37 -11.54
N ASP A 240 -12.20 28.81 -10.62
CA ASP A 240 -11.93 29.93 -9.73
C ASP A 240 -11.70 29.37 -8.32
N GLU A 241 -10.57 29.70 -7.71
CA GLU A 241 -10.23 29.27 -6.35
C GLU A 241 -10.07 30.49 -5.43
N PRO A 242 -10.79 30.55 -4.29
CA PRO A 242 -10.58 31.61 -3.31
C PRO A 242 -9.15 31.61 -2.77
N ILE A 243 -8.56 32.79 -2.61
CA ILE A 243 -7.18 32.97 -2.11
C ILE A 243 -7.15 34.00 -0.98
N GLU A 244 -7.95 33.75 0.05
CA GLU A 244 -8.02 34.58 1.26
C GLU A 244 -6.68 34.54 2.05
N GLU A 245 -6.07 33.37 2.13
CA GLU A 245 -4.71 33.15 2.63
C GLU A 245 -3.78 32.70 1.47
N PRO A 246 -2.75 33.50 1.09
CA PRO A 246 -1.95 33.23 -0.10
C PRO A 246 -1.29 31.85 -0.14
N VAL A 247 -0.76 31.35 0.99
CA VAL A 247 -0.04 30.07 1.05
C VAL A 247 -0.98 28.87 1.02
N ALA A 248 -2.08 28.91 1.78
CA ALA A 248 -3.06 27.84 1.81
C ALA A 248 -3.81 27.74 0.46
N GLY A 249 -4.18 28.88 -0.13
CA GLY A 249 -4.84 28.93 -1.43
C GLY A 249 -3.94 28.41 -2.55
N GLN A 250 -2.64 28.71 -2.54
CA GLN A 250 -1.68 28.17 -3.51
C GLN A 250 -1.65 26.63 -3.50
N GLN A 251 -1.55 26.01 -2.32
CA GLN A 251 -1.51 24.55 -2.22
C GLN A 251 -2.81 23.90 -2.72
N GLN A 252 -3.95 24.49 -2.39
CA GLN A 252 -5.25 24.01 -2.83
C GLN A 252 -5.39 24.04 -4.36
N ILE A 253 -4.88 25.10 -5.00
CA ILE A 253 -4.80 25.21 -6.47
C ILE A 253 -3.94 24.08 -7.04
N VAL A 254 -2.70 23.92 -6.55
CA VAL A 254 -1.77 22.89 -7.05
C VAL A 254 -2.37 21.48 -6.89
N TRP A 255 -2.99 21.18 -5.76
CA TRP A 255 -3.61 19.87 -5.52
C TRP A 255 -4.76 19.58 -6.47
N ARG A 256 -5.60 20.58 -6.74
CA ARG A 256 -6.70 20.45 -7.70
C ARG A 256 -6.18 20.22 -9.11
N MET A 257 -5.15 20.96 -9.50
CA MET A 257 -4.50 20.80 -10.82
C MET A 257 -3.89 19.41 -10.97
N PHE A 258 -3.13 18.95 -9.97
CA PHE A 258 -2.56 17.61 -9.97
C PHE A 258 -3.64 16.53 -10.06
N ASP A 259 -4.73 16.64 -9.28
CA ASP A 259 -5.83 15.67 -9.27
C ASP A 259 -6.40 15.43 -10.65
N GLU A 260 -6.79 16.54 -11.27
CA GLU A 260 -7.53 16.52 -12.51
C GLU A 260 -6.60 16.11 -13.66
N LEU A 261 -5.36 16.64 -13.71
CA LEU A 261 -4.35 16.23 -14.69
C LEU A 261 -4.04 14.74 -14.59
N PHE A 262 -3.74 14.25 -13.39
CA PHE A 262 -3.35 12.86 -13.19
C PHE A 262 -4.48 11.91 -13.59
N THR A 263 -5.72 12.25 -13.22
CA THR A 263 -6.92 11.50 -13.61
C THR A 263 -7.05 11.42 -15.14
N LYS A 264 -6.91 12.56 -15.84
CA LYS A 264 -7.00 12.60 -17.31
C LYS A 264 -5.85 11.90 -18.01
N LEU A 265 -4.64 12.04 -17.52
CA LEU A 265 -3.47 11.32 -18.04
C LEU A 265 -3.66 9.81 -17.95
N LEU A 266 -4.11 9.33 -16.78
CA LEU A 266 -4.36 7.91 -16.55
C LEU A 266 -5.50 7.37 -17.43
N GLU A 267 -6.58 8.14 -17.61
CA GLU A 267 -7.66 7.82 -18.55
C GLU A 267 -7.13 7.62 -19.97
N MET A 268 -6.32 8.56 -20.46
CA MET A 268 -5.82 8.53 -21.83
C MET A 268 -4.83 7.41 -22.09
N GLU A 269 -3.88 7.17 -21.18
CA GLU A 269 -2.88 6.11 -21.34
C GLU A 269 -3.50 4.72 -21.18
N SER A 270 -4.46 4.55 -20.26
CA SER A 270 -5.23 3.32 -20.16
C SER A 270 -6.05 3.05 -21.43
N ALA A 271 -6.79 4.05 -21.94
CA ALA A 271 -7.54 3.93 -23.19
C ALA A 271 -6.64 3.72 -24.41
N ARG A 272 -5.40 4.23 -24.39
CA ARG A 272 -4.40 3.96 -25.43
C ARG A 272 -3.95 2.51 -25.38
N SER A 273 -3.56 2.01 -24.21
CA SER A 273 -3.17 0.61 -24.00
C SER A 273 -4.28 -0.36 -24.45
N LEU A 274 -5.54 -0.07 -24.12
CA LEU A 274 -6.70 -0.87 -24.54
C LEU A 274 -6.98 -0.81 -26.06
N ARG A 275 -6.72 0.32 -26.72
CA ARG A 275 -6.91 0.46 -28.18
C ARG A 275 -5.78 -0.20 -28.96
N GLU A 276 -4.55 -0.08 -28.47
CA GLU A 276 -3.38 -0.66 -29.11
C GLU A 276 -3.37 -2.18 -28.98
N GLN A 277 -4.13 -2.76 -28.03
CA GLN A 277 -4.24 -4.20 -27.76
C GLN A 277 -2.92 -4.93 -28.02
N PRO A 278 -1.83 -4.55 -27.32
CA PRO A 278 -0.56 -5.20 -27.53
C PRO A 278 -0.75 -6.70 -27.33
N THR A 279 -0.33 -7.48 -28.32
CA THR A 279 -0.39 -8.95 -28.29
C THR A 279 0.37 -9.54 -27.11
N ASP A 280 1.25 -8.74 -26.49
CA ASP A 280 2.01 -9.03 -25.28
C ASP A 280 2.09 -7.74 -24.44
N PRO A 281 1.13 -7.49 -23.51
CA PRO A 281 1.15 -6.29 -22.68
C PRO A 281 2.33 -6.33 -21.71
N ASP A 282 3.07 -5.23 -21.59
CA ASP A 282 4.16 -5.15 -20.62
C ASP A 282 3.64 -4.91 -19.19
N ALA A 283 4.53 -5.01 -18.20
CA ALA A 283 4.16 -4.78 -16.80
C ALA A 283 3.54 -3.37 -16.56
N PHE A 284 3.94 -2.37 -17.35
CA PHE A 284 3.46 -1.01 -17.22
C PHE A 284 2.03 -0.85 -17.79
N ASP A 285 1.70 -1.55 -18.87
CA ASP A 285 0.33 -1.65 -19.41
C ASP A 285 -0.63 -2.22 -18.38
N CYS A 286 -0.24 -3.30 -17.70
CA CYS A 286 -1.01 -3.91 -16.63
C CYS A 286 -1.21 -2.92 -15.45
N VAL A 287 -0.17 -2.20 -15.05
CA VAL A 287 -0.24 -1.15 -14.00
C VAL A 287 -1.20 -0.03 -14.38
N LEU A 288 -1.11 0.52 -15.60
CA LEU A 288 -1.98 1.61 -16.05
C LEU A 288 -3.46 1.19 -16.07
N ARG A 289 -3.74 -0.02 -16.55
CA ARG A 289 -5.10 -0.56 -16.59
C ARG A 289 -5.65 -0.79 -15.17
N ALA A 290 -4.84 -1.35 -14.27
CA ALA A 290 -5.23 -1.54 -12.87
C ALA A 290 -5.51 -0.19 -12.19
N ALA A 291 -4.60 0.78 -12.34
CA ALA A 291 -4.75 2.13 -11.81
C ALA A 291 -6.02 2.82 -12.32
N HIS A 292 -6.35 2.68 -13.61
CA HIS A 292 -7.56 3.26 -14.17
C HIS A 292 -8.85 2.74 -13.51
N LEU A 293 -8.89 1.45 -13.16
CA LEU A 293 -10.06 0.84 -12.51
C LEU A 293 -10.28 1.38 -11.09
N ILE A 294 -9.21 1.79 -10.41
CA ILE A 294 -9.21 1.98 -8.95
C ILE A 294 -9.00 3.42 -8.49
N GLU A 295 -8.42 4.30 -9.32
CA GLU A 295 -8.16 5.70 -8.94
C GLU A 295 -9.32 6.64 -9.31
N ARG A 296 -10.25 6.21 -10.19
CA ARG A 296 -11.32 7.08 -10.72
C ARG A 296 -12.62 7.05 -9.91
N GLN A 297 -12.89 5.96 -9.22
CA GLN A 297 -14.16 5.72 -8.54
C GLN A 297 -13.94 4.99 -7.21
N LEU A 298 -14.93 5.06 -6.32
CA LEU A 298 -14.92 4.28 -5.09
C LEU A 298 -14.73 2.79 -5.41
N PRO A 299 -13.78 2.10 -4.77
CA PRO A 299 -13.51 0.69 -5.04
C PRO A 299 -14.75 -0.15 -4.81
N SER A 300 -15.11 -1.01 -5.77
CA SER A 300 -16.05 -2.11 -5.54
C SER A 300 -15.25 -3.40 -5.41
N LEU A 301 -15.79 -4.42 -4.72
CA LEU A 301 -15.11 -5.71 -4.58
C LEU A 301 -14.70 -6.32 -5.93
N GLN A 302 -15.57 -6.22 -6.93
CA GLN A 302 -15.29 -6.67 -8.29
C GLN A 302 -14.10 -5.91 -8.91
N ARG A 303 -14.10 -4.57 -8.85
CA ARG A 303 -13.00 -3.77 -9.42
C ARG A 303 -11.68 -4.00 -8.72
N VAL A 304 -11.70 -4.20 -7.40
CA VAL A 304 -10.51 -4.55 -6.63
C VAL A 304 -9.96 -5.91 -7.06
N ALA A 305 -10.83 -6.90 -7.28
CA ALA A 305 -10.40 -8.21 -7.77
C ALA A 305 -9.79 -8.13 -9.19
N GLU A 306 -10.44 -7.43 -10.12
CA GLU A 306 -9.95 -7.21 -11.48
C GLU A 306 -8.61 -6.46 -11.50
N ALA A 307 -8.49 -5.39 -10.73
CA ALA A 307 -7.25 -4.63 -10.61
C ALA A 307 -6.14 -5.45 -9.96
N THR A 308 -6.44 -6.25 -8.93
CA THR A 308 -5.47 -7.15 -8.30
C THR A 308 -4.93 -8.15 -9.31
N ALA A 309 -5.80 -8.78 -10.12
CA ALA A 309 -5.37 -9.73 -11.16
C ALA A 309 -4.41 -9.08 -12.18
N LEU A 310 -4.67 -7.83 -12.60
CA LEU A 310 -3.76 -7.09 -13.48
C LEU A 310 -2.42 -6.77 -12.79
N LEU A 311 -2.44 -6.39 -11.52
CA LEU A 311 -1.21 -6.10 -10.76
C LEU A 311 -0.38 -7.37 -10.53
N GLU A 312 -1.01 -8.54 -10.34
CA GLU A 312 -0.31 -9.82 -10.26
C GLU A 312 0.39 -10.15 -11.58
N GLN A 313 -0.27 -9.93 -12.71
CA GLN A 313 0.35 -10.06 -14.03
C GLN A 313 1.54 -9.10 -14.19
N ALA A 314 1.38 -7.84 -13.76
CA ALA A 314 2.47 -6.87 -13.77
C ALA A 314 3.67 -7.34 -12.92
N LEU A 315 3.41 -7.94 -11.75
CA LEU A 315 4.46 -8.43 -10.86
C LEU A 315 5.14 -9.71 -11.39
N ALA A 316 4.41 -10.53 -12.15
CA ALA A 316 4.98 -11.68 -12.85
C ALA A 316 5.92 -11.25 -14.00
N LEU A 317 5.55 -10.19 -14.73
CA LEU A 317 6.35 -9.63 -15.83
C LEU A 317 7.53 -8.79 -15.32
N ASP A 318 7.34 -8.01 -14.26
CA ASP A 318 8.38 -7.24 -13.57
C ASP A 318 8.30 -7.45 -12.05
N PRO A 319 9.08 -8.41 -11.52
CA PRO A 319 9.16 -8.67 -10.08
C PRO A 319 9.70 -7.50 -9.25
N SER A 320 10.23 -6.44 -9.88
CA SER A 320 10.72 -5.23 -9.22
C SER A 320 9.72 -4.08 -9.20
N SER A 321 8.52 -4.28 -9.78
CA SER A 321 7.47 -3.26 -9.82
C SER A 321 6.97 -2.90 -8.43
N VAL A 322 7.49 -1.80 -7.90
CA VAL A 322 7.13 -1.29 -6.57
C VAL A 322 5.63 -0.98 -6.52
N TYR A 323 5.07 -0.43 -7.60
CA TYR A 323 3.64 -0.12 -7.69
C TYR A 323 2.74 -1.34 -7.59
N ALA A 324 3.06 -2.41 -8.32
CA ALA A 324 2.32 -3.66 -8.21
C ALA A 324 2.36 -4.21 -6.78
N MET A 325 3.56 -4.33 -6.18
CA MET A 325 3.71 -4.84 -4.81
C MET A 325 2.88 -4.03 -3.80
N THR A 326 2.99 -2.71 -3.84
CA THR A 326 2.30 -1.83 -2.89
C THR A 326 0.80 -1.82 -3.10
N ARG A 327 0.29 -1.86 -4.34
CA ARG A 327 -1.16 -1.87 -4.56
C ARG A 327 -1.79 -3.21 -4.24
N ILE A 328 -1.14 -4.33 -4.58
CA ILE A 328 -1.59 -5.67 -4.14
C ILE A 328 -1.65 -5.68 -2.61
N ALA A 329 -0.57 -5.29 -1.93
CA ALA A 329 -0.53 -5.22 -0.47
C ALA A 329 -1.59 -4.27 0.10
N PHE A 330 -1.78 -3.09 -0.51
CA PHE A 330 -2.82 -2.15 -0.12
C PHE A 330 -4.21 -2.77 -0.25
N TYR A 331 -4.50 -3.57 -1.28
CA TYR A 331 -5.82 -4.19 -1.44
C TYR A 331 -6.05 -5.40 -0.56
N LEU A 332 -5.02 -6.21 -0.33
CA LEU A 332 -5.06 -7.25 0.70
C LEU A 332 -5.31 -6.62 2.08
N ASN A 333 -4.73 -5.45 2.35
CA ASN A 333 -4.95 -4.68 3.57
C ASN A 333 -6.28 -3.91 3.56
N TYR A 334 -6.74 -3.38 2.43
CA TYR A 334 -7.99 -2.62 2.32
C TYR A 334 -9.19 -3.56 2.40
N ALA A 335 -9.07 -4.79 1.90
CA ALA A 335 -9.98 -5.89 2.24
C ALA A 335 -10.01 -6.16 3.75
N ALA A 336 -8.89 -5.92 4.46
CA ALA A 336 -8.84 -5.92 5.93
C ALA A 336 -9.36 -4.62 6.58
N TRP A 337 -9.38 -3.46 5.90
CA TRP A 337 -10.02 -2.21 6.37
C TRP A 337 -11.54 -2.22 6.24
N GLY A 338 -12.05 -3.05 5.34
CA GLY A 338 -13.43 -3.47 5.36
C GLY A 338 -13.76 -4.36 6.55
N ASP A 339 -12.79 -4.73 7.40
CA ASP A 339 -13.00 -5.72 8.45
C ASP A 339 -13.84 -6.90 7.95
N VAL A 340 -13.52 -7.41 6.74
CA VAL A 340 -13.54 -8.86 6.55
C VAL A 340 -12.32 -9.42 7.26
N ASP A 341 -12.41 -9.21 8.55
CA ASP A 341 -11.63 -9.79 9.58
C ASP A 341 -11.48 -11.25 9.18
N TRP A 342 -10.23 -11.68 9.05
CA TRP A 342 -9.84 -13.08 9.01
C TRP A 342 -9.76 -13.80 7.66
N ARG A 343 -9.88 -13.13 6.50
CA ARG A 343 -9.92 -13.83 5.19
C ARG A 343 -8.71 -14.70 4.82
N SER A 344 -7.51 -14.49 5.35
CA SER A 344 -6.48 -15.54 5.48
C SER A 344 -5.21 -15.02 6.15
N PHE A 345 -4.60 -15.85 6.99
CA PHE A 345 -3.24 -15.64 7.50
C PHE A 345 -2.24 -15.35 6.36
N ASP A 346 -2.37 -16.06 5.24
CA ASP A 346 -1.53 -15.88 4.06
C ASP A 346 -1.60 -14.46 3.48
N SER A 347 -2.79 -13.85 3.39
CA SER A 347 -2.93 -12.49 2.87
C SER A 347 -2.16 -11.48 3.73
N MET A 348 -2.20 -11.62 5.06
CA MET A 348 -1.50 -10.72 5.98
C MET A 348 0.02 -10.88 5.89
N GLN A 349 0.51 -12.12 5.84
CA GLN A 349 1.92 -12.41 5.66
C GLN A 349 2.44 -11.92 4.31
N ARG A 350 1.68 -12.19 3.25
CA ARG A 350 1.98 -11.74 1.90
C ARG A 350 2.04 -10.22 1.81
N THR A 351 1.10 -9.51 2.45
CA THR A 351 1.11 -8.04 2.56
C THR A 351 2.41 -7.55 3.17
N GLY A 352 2.83 -8.10 4.31
CA GLY A 352 4.09 -7.75 4.97
C GLY A 352 5.33 -8.05 4.13
N ARG A 353 5.36 -9.17 3.39
CA ARG A 353 6.46 -9.51 2.46
C ARG A 353 6.56 -8.52 1.30
N LEU A 354 5.43 -8.22 0.66
CA LEU A 354 5.37 -7.30 -0.49
C LEU A 354 5.79 -5.88 -0.08
N LEU A 355 5.30 -5.36 1.05
CA LEU A 355 5.62 -4.00 1.50
C LEU A 355 7.08 -3.86 1.92
N ARG A 356 7.65 -4.84 2.64
CA ARG A 356 9.08 -4.83 2.98
C ARG A 356 9.97 -4.86 1.73
N ARG A 357 9.61 -5.68 0.73
CA ARG A 357 10.33 -5.72 -0.55
C ARG A 357 10.20 -4.39 -1.31
N ALA A 358 9.00 -3.82 -1.38
CA ALA A 358 8.76 -2.52 -2.01
C ALA A 358 9.63 -1.42 -1.37
N LEU A 359 9.68 -1.36 -0.04
CA LEU A 359 10.50 -0.39 0.70
C LEU A 359 12.01 -0.67 0.62
N THR A 360 12.42 -1.91 0.34
CA THR A 360 13.82 -2.22 0.05
C THR A 360 14.25 -1.63 -1.30
N ILE A 361 13.37 -1.68 -2.30
CA ILE A 361 13.63 -1.13 -3.64
C ILE A 361 13.51 0.40 -3.64
N ALA A 362 12.50 0.95 -2.97
CA ALA A 362 12.23 2.38 -2.90
C ALA A 362 11.84 2.81 -1.46
N PRO A 363 12.83 3.10 -0.59
CA PRO A 363 12.60 3.37 0.84
C PRO A 363 11.69 4.57 1.14
N ASP A 364 11.78 5.62 0.34
CA ASP A 364 11.05 6.87 0.56
C ASP A 364 9.78 6.97 -0.31
N TRP A 365 9.33 5.84 -0.88
CA TRP A 365 8.22 5.89 -1.81
C TRP A 365 6.88 6.11 -1.07
N PRO A 366 6.18 7.25 -1.29
CA PRO A 366 5.07 7.64 -0.42
C PRO A 366 3.93 6.62 -0.36
N LEU A 367 3.62 5.99 -1.49
CA LEU A 367 2.54 5.00 -1.55
C LEU A 367 2.88 3.72 -0.75
N ALA A 368 4.14 3.28 -0.79
CA ALA A 368 4.60 2.12 -0.02
C ALA A 368 4.59 2.41 1.47
N LEU A 369 5.12 3.57 1.90
CA LEU A 369 5.09 3.98 3.30
C LEU A 369 3.65 4.09 3.83
N ASN A 370 2.74 4.64 3.03
CA ASN A 370 1.32 4.76 3.35
C ASN A 370 0.64 3.40 3.56
N ALA A 371 0.89 2.44 2.66
CA ALA A 371 0.37 1.08 2.82
C ALA A 371 1.04 0.34 4.01
N TYR A 372 2.31 0.62 4.27
CA TYR A 372 3.09 0.03 5.36
C TYR A 372 2.60 0.46 6.74
N VAL A 373 2.33 1.75 6.98
CA VAL A 373 1.74 2.18 8.27
C VAL A 373 0.37 1.55 8.51
N GLY A 374 -0.44 1.40 7.45
CA GLY A 374 -1.72 0.70 7.54
C GLY A 374 -1.54 -0.76 7.95
N TRP A 375 -0.52 -1.44 7.41
CA TRP A 375 -0.20 -2.82 7.76
C TRP A 375 0.33 -2.93 9.19
N LEU A 376 1.25 -2.06 9.60
CA LEU A 376 1.78 -1.99 10.98
C LEU A 376 0.65 -1.85 11.99
N ALA A 377 -0.27 -0.92 11.77
CA ALA A 377 -1.42 -0.73 12.65
C ALA A 377 -2.29 -2.00 12.73
N HIS A 378 -2.48 -2.72 11.62
CA HIS A 378 -3.30 -3.94 11.58
C HIS A 378 -2.62 -5.15 12.23
N VAL A 379 -1.30 -5.29 12.13
CA VAL A 379 -0.57 -6.36 12.82
C VAL A 379 -0.32 -6.06 14.29
N GLY A 380 -0.61 -4.83 14.72
CA GLY A 380 -0.52 -4.39 16.11
C GLY A 380 0.72 -3.55 16.44
N CYS A 381 1.56 -3.22 15.46
CA CYS A 381 2.74 -2.39 15.66
C CYS A 381 2.38 -0.88 15.70
N CYS A 382 1.43 -0.49 16.57
CA CYS A 382 0.92 0.88 16.64
C CYS A 382 1.99 1.90 17.02
N ALA A 383 2.89 1.58 17.95
CA ALA A 383 3.98 2.48 18.34
C ALA A 383 4.91 2.78 17.14
N GLU A 384 5.24 1.76 16.34
CA GLU A 384 6.04 1.93 15.13
C GLU A 384 5.27 2.73 14.07
N ALA A 385 3.98 2.44 13.87
CA ALA A 385 3.11 3.18 12.96
C ALA A 385 3.03 4.66 13.32
N ILE A 386 2.85 4.99 14.61
CA ILE A 386 2.82 6.37 15.12
C ILE A 386 4.12 7.10 14.79
N SER A 387 5.26 6.51 15.14
CA SER A 387 6.58 7.10 14.88
C SER A 387 6.80 7.38 13.40
N LEU A 388 6.42 6.44 12.53
CA LEU A 388 6.56 6.61 11.09
C LEU A 388 5.60 7.65 10.51
N CYS A 389 4.35 7.71 10.99
CA CYS A 389 3.40 8.75 10.65
C CYS A 389 3.93 10.14 11.05
N GLU A 390 4.39 10.33 12.29
CA GLU A 390 4.89 11.61 12.78
C GLU A 390 6.10 12.09 11.98
N ARG A 391 7.06 11.20 11.69
CA ARG A 391 8.21 11.51 10.82
C ARG A 391 7.77 11.92 9.42
N ALA A 392 6.81 11.21 8.82
CA ALA A 392 6.30 11.53 7.50
C ALA A 392 5.67 12.94 7.47
N LEU A 393 4.88 13.27 8.49
CA LEU A 393 4.22 14.57 8.62
C LEU A 393 5.20 15.73 8.90
N GLN A 394 6.30 15.47 9.60
CA GLN A 394 7.37 16.47 9.84
C GLN A 394 8.18 16.81 8.59
N ILE A 395 8.49 15.81 7.75
CA ILE A 395 9.40 16.00 6.60
C ILE A 395 8.71 16.74 5.46
N ARG A 396 7.39 16.61 5.28
CA ARG A 396 6.66 17.21 4.13
C ARG A 396 5.24 17.71 4.48
N PRO A 397 5.09 18.79 5.28
CA PRO A 397 3.79 19.28 5.73
C PRO A 397 2.84 19.74 4.59
N ASN A 398 3.37 20.15 3.43
CA ASN A 398 2.58 20.76 2.34
C ASN A 398 2.14 19.80 1.21
N ARG A 399 2.44 18.49 1.29
CA ARG A 399 2.19 17.51 0.20
C ARG A 399 1.00 16.59 0.49
N ALA A 400 -0.06 17.14 1.10
CA ALA A 400 -1.04 16.39 1.89
C ALA A 400 -1.83 15.28 1.16
N ARG A 401 -1.96 15.31 -0.18
CA ARG A 401 -2.79 14.33 -0.91
C ARG A 401 -2.37 12.87 -0.69
N SER A 402 -1.08 12.56 -0.80
CA SER A 402 -0.56 11.19 -0.61
C SER A 402 -0.38 10.82 0.87
N MET A 403 -0.64 11.76 1.79
CA MET A 403 -0.36 11.63 3.21
C MET A 403 -1.60 11.67 4.13
N LEU A 404 -2.81 11.88 3.61
CA LEU A 404 -4.04 11.90 4.42
C LEU A 404 -4.23 10.62 5.23
N ASN A 405 -3.76 9.48 4.71
CA ASN A 405 -3.83 8.23 5.45
C ASN A 405 -2.92 8.22 6.69
N PHE A 406 -1.80 8.95 6.72
CA PHE A 406 -0.97 9.01 7.93
C PHE A 406 -1.74 9.65 9.08
N TYR A 407 -2.53 10.69 8.81
CA TYR A 407 -3.44 11.27 9.83
C TYR A 407 -4.49 10.26 10.29
N ASN A 408 -5.12 9.54 9.37
CA ASN A 408 -6.13 8.53 9.72
C ASN A 408 -5.54 7.39 10.56
N ILE A 409 -4.38 6.85 10.18
CA ILE A 409 -3.70 5.78 10.91
C ILE A 409 -3.16 6.28 12.25
N LEU A 410 -2.63 7.50 12.30
CA LEU A 410 -2.20 8.13 13.55
C LEU A 410 -3.38 8.32 14.49
N GLY A 411 -4.50 8.87 14.03
CA GLY A 411 -5.74 9.02 14.80
C GLY A 411 -6.27 7.68 15.30
N LYS A 412 -6.28 6.65 14.44
CA LYS A 412 -6.68 5.28 14.80
C LYS A 412 -5.80 4.73 15.92
N CYS A 413 -4.47 4.75 15.75
CA CYS A 413 -3.53 4.25 16.77
C CYS A 413 -3.62 5.05 18.07
N ARG A 414 -3.74 6.39 18.01
CA ARG A 414 -3.92 7.25 19.19
C ARG A 414 -5.22 6.92 19.93
N SER A 415 -6.31 6.68 19.21
CA SER A 415 -7.58 6.27 19.82
C SER A 415 -7.47 4.93 20.56
N TRP A 416 -6.74 3.96 20.00
CA TRP A 416 -6.46 2.68 20.66
C TRP A 416 -5.59 2.81 21.91
N LEU A 417 -4.78 3.86 21.97
CA LEU A 417 -4.03 4.23 23.17
C LEU A 417 -4.86 5.06 24.17
N GLY A 418 -6.14 5.33 23.89
CA GLY A 418 -7.07 6.09 24.75
C GLY A 418 -7.11 7.60 24.47
N HIS A 419 -6.35 8.07 23.48
CA HIS A 419 -6.22 9.48 23.09
C HIS A 419 -7.24 9.89 22.00
N ALA A 420 -8.53 9.62 22.26
CA ALA A 420 -9.59 9.89 21.29
C ALA A 420 -9.77 11.39 20.96
N GLU A 421 -9.46 12.31 21.89
CA GLU A 421 -9.51 13.75 21.65
C GLU A 421 -8.48 14.18 20.58
N GLU A 422 -7.24 13.70 20.71
CA GLU A 422 -6.17 13.95 19.74
C GLU A 422 -6.54 13.37 18.37
N ALA A 423 -7.19 12.20 18.34
CA ALA A 423 -7.67 11.58 17.12
C ALA A 423 -8.73 12.45 16.40
N ILE A 424 -9.64 13.09 17.14
CA ILE A 424 -10.61 14.04 16.56
C ILE A 424 -9.90 15.24 15.94
N ALA A 425 -8.91 15.82 16.64
CA ALA A 425 -8.15 16.96 16.12
C ALA A 425 -7.41 16.62 14.81
N LEU A 426 -6.84 15.41 14.71
CA LEU A 426 -6.18 14.94 13.48
C LEU A 426 -7.17 14.82 12.32
N GLU A 427 -8.36 14.26 12.53
CA GLU A 427 -9.40 14.15 11.50
C GLU A 427 -9.94 15.53 11.07
N GLN A 428 -10.04 16.48 12.00
CA GLN A 428 -10.42 17.86 11.71
C GLN A 428 -9.36 18.59 10.88
N GLU A 429 -8.08 18.37 11.17
CA GLU A 429 -7.00 18.91 10.36
C GLU A 429 -7.04 18.36 8.92
N VAL A 430 -7.34 17.07 8.75
CA VAL A 430 -7.56 16.49 7.41
C VAL A 430 -8.74 17.14 6.69
N ASN A 431 -9.81 17.52 7.41
CA ASN A 431 -10.93 18.27 6.82
C ASN A 431 -10.52 19.68 6.39
N ARG A 432 -9.66 20.35 7.16
CA ARG A 432 -9.12 21.67 6.81
C ARG A 432 -8.22 21.59 5.58
N LEU A 433 -7.36 20.57 5.51
CA LEU A 433 -6.47 20.34 4.38
C LEU A 433 -7.28 19.95 3.12
N ASN A 434 -8.13 18.93 3.19
CA ASN A 434 -8.87 18.43 2.04
C ASN A 434 -10.41 18.46 2.24
N PRO A 435 -11.03 19.65 2.18
CA PRO A 435 -12.46 19.83 2.44
C PRO A 435 -13.36 19.19 1.37
N ARG A 436 -12.86 19.01 0.14
CA ARG A 436 -13.62 18.47 -1.00
C ARG A 436 -13.42 16.97 -1.26
N SER A 437 -12.71 16.28 -0.35
CA SER A 437 -12.40 14.86 -0.52
C SER A 437 -13.65 13.99 -0.74
N PRO A 438 -13.68 13.10 -1.75
CA PRO A 438 -14.77 12.13 -1.91
C PRO A 438 -14.82 11.13 -0.73
N TRP A 439 -13.72 10.99 0.01
CA TRP A 439 -13.58 10.09 1.17
C TRP A 439 -13.99 10.72 2.50
N LYS A 440 -14.61 11.90 2.49
CA LYS A 440 -15.02 12.62 3.70
C LYS A 440 -15.97 11.83 4.61
N PHE A 441 -16.71 10.86 4.07
CA PHE A 441 -17.56 9.97 4.86
C PHE A 441 -16.75 9.19 5.92
N ASN A 442 -15.58 8.66 5.56
CA ASN A 442 -14.70 7.94 6.49
C ASN A 442 -14.28 8.79 7.69
N ARG A 443 -14.07 10.09 7.48
CA ARG A 443 -13.67 11.04 8.54
C ARG A 443 -14.82 11.34 9.48
N HIS A 444 -16.01 11.58 8.93
CA HIS A 444 -17.21 11.71 9.73
C HIS A 444 -17.46 10.45 10.56
N ARG A 445 -17.28 9.26 9.97
CA ARG A 445 -17.32 7.99 10.69
C ARG A 445 -16.31 7.93 11.83
N HIS A 446 -15.03 8.24 11.58
CA HIS A 446 -13.99 8.19 12.62
C HIS A 446 -14.27 9.16 13.76
N ILE A 447 -14.61 10.42 13.46
CA ILE A 447 -14.98 11.41 14.47
C ILE A 447 -16.19 10.92 15.27
N GLY A 448 -17.22 10.38 14.59
CA GLY A 448 -18.40 9.82 15.26
C GLY A 448 -18.05 8.71 16.25
N TRP A 449 -17.16 7.79 15.85
CA TRP A 449 -16.63 6.75 16.73
C TRP A 449 -15.85 7.32 17.93
N TYR A 450 -14.96 8.29 17.70
CA TYR A 450 -14.19 8.90 18.79
C TYR A 450 -15.07 9.69 19.76
N CYS A 451 -16.09 10.40 19.27
CA CYS A 451 -17.10 11.04 20.10
C CYS A 451 -17.84 10.03 20.97
N LEU A 452 -18.20 8.86 20.43
CA LEU A 452 -18.87 7.80 21.19
C LEU A 452 -18.01 7.26 22.33
N LEU A 453 -16.71 7.02 22.08
CA LEU A 453 -15.73 6.62 23.10
C LEU A 453 -15.63 7.64 24.25
N LEU A 454 -15.70 8.93 23.90
CA LEU A 454 -15.68 10.05 24.84
C LEU A 454 -17.03 10.31 25.53
N GLY A 455 -18.12 9.64 25.12
CA GLY A 455 -19.47 9.88 25.61
C GLY A 455 -20.12 11.17 25.09
N ARG A 456 -19.61 11.74 23.99
CA ARG A 456 -20.21 12.88 23.28
C ARG A 456 -21.29 12.36 22.31
N ASP A 457 -22.33 11.75 22.86
CA ASP A 457 -23.27 10.94 22.08
C ASP A 457 -24.05 11.76 21.02
N LEU A 458 -24.38 13.03 21.29
CA LEU A 458 -25.04 13.91 20.31
C LEU A 458 -24.12 14.25 19.11
N ASP A 459 -22.84 14.52 19.38
CA ASP A 459 -21.85 14.75 18.32
C ASP A 459 -21.62 13.47 17.52
N ALA A 460 -21.58 12.32 18.20
CA ALA A 460 -21.47 11.01 17.58
C ALA A 460 -22.61 10.77 16.58
N ILE A 461 -23.87 10.98 16.99
CA ILE A 461 -25.05 10.88 16.11
C ILE A 461 -24.87 11.79 14.89
N SER A 462 -24.59 13.08 15.11
CA SER A 462 -24.46 14.05 14.02
C SER A 462 -23.42 13.63 12.98
N HIS A 463 -22.25 13.17 13.43
CA HIS A 463 -21.18 12.75 12.54
C HIS A 463 -21.48 11.42 11.84
N LEU A 464 -22.01 10.42 12.54
CA LEU A 464 -22.34 9.12 11.95
C LEU A 464 -23.46 9.24 10.90
N GLU A 465 -24.49 10.04 11.16
CA GLU A 465 -25.56 10.31 10.19
C GLU A 465 -25.04 11.05 8.95
N ARG A 466 -24.17 12.05 9.11
CA ARG A 466 -23.51 12.72 7.97
C ARG A 466 -22.70 11.75 7.13
N SER A 467 -21.98 10.83 7.78
CA SER A 467 -21.24 9.78 7.08
C SER A 467 -22.17 8.95 6.18
N LEU A 468 -23.30 8.47 6.73
CA LEU A 468 -24.27 7.68 5.98
C LEU A 468 -24.98 8.50 4.88
N ALA A 469 -25.24 9.78 5.11
CA ALA A 469 -25.85 10.66 4.11
C ALA A 469 -24.94 10.93 2.90
N ILE A 470 -23.62 10.97 3.11
CA ILE A 470 -22.64 11.13 2.02
C ILE A 470 -22.50 9.83 1.22
N HIS A 471 -22.55 8.69 1.90
CA HIS A 471 -22.36 7.40 1.27
C HIS A 471 -23.19 6.32 1.97
N ALA A 472 -24.43 6.16 1.50
CA ALA A 472 -25.35 5.15 1.99
C ALA A 472 -25.01 3.79 1.36
N GLU A 473 -24.83 2.76 2.21
CA GLU A 473 -24.95 1.34 1.88
C GLU A 473 -24.28 0.87 0.58
N VAL A 474 -22.96 0.61 0.63
CA VAL A 474 -22.29 -0.06 -0.50
C VAL A 474 -21.62 -1.37 -0.11
N ASP A 475 -21.34 -1.61 1.18
CA ASP A 475 -20.66 -2.82 1.60
C ASP A 475 -21.25 -3.39 2.91
N GLY A 476 -21.08 -4.71 3.13
CA GLY A 476 -21.46 -5.44 4.34
C GLY A 476 -20.89 -4.87 5.65
N TYR A 477 -19.99 -3.88 5.56
CA TYR A 477 -19.29 -3.18 6.64
C TYR A 477 -20.15 -2.16 7.39
N THR A 478 -21.30 -1.77 6.81
CA THR A 478 -22.18 -0.73 7.36
C THR A 478 -22.83 -1.17 8.69
N HIS A 479 -22.84 -2.48 8.98
CA HIS A 479 -23.40 -3.02 10.23
C HIS A 479 -22.78 -2.38 11.49
N ARG A 480 -21.47 -2.11 11.49
CA ARG A 480 -20.76 -1.46 12.60
C ARG A 480 -21.22 -0.03 12.84
N TYR A 481 -21.54 0.71 11.77
CA TYR A 481 -21.97 2.10 11.89
C TYR A 481 -23.37 2.16 12.49
N TYR A 482 -24.21 1.21 12.09
CA TYR A 482 -25.52 1.05 12.68
C TYR A 482 -25.43 0.60 14.16
N ARG A 483 -24.43 -0.20 14.56
CA ARG A 483 -24.14 -0.46 15.99
C ARG A 483 -23.70 0.79 16.74
N GLN A 484 -22.79 1.58 16.16
CA GLN A 484 -22.33 2.84 16.76
C GLN A 484 -23.49 3.84 16.93
N LEU A 485 -24.33 3.98 15.91
CA LEU A 485 -25.56 4.77 15.97
C LEU A 485 -26.53 4.22 17.03
N ALA A 486 -26.73 2.91 17.07
CA ALA A 486 -27.60 2.29 18.06
C ALA A 486 -27.16 2.60 19.49
N ALA A 487 -25.87 2.48 19.78
CA ALA A 487 -25.29 2.84 21.08
C ALA A 487 -25.50 4.33 21.40
N ALA A 488 -25.22 5.23 20.46
CA ALA A 488 -25.38 6.68 20.66
C ALA A 488 -26.86 7.06 20.88
N TYR A 489 -27.77 6.46 20.09
CA TYR A 489 -29.21 6.63 20.24
C TYR A 489 -29.71 6.10 21.59
N ALA A 490 -29.23 4.94 22.02
CA ALA A 490 -29.64 4.36 23.30
C ALA A 490 -29.28 5.27 24.48
N ARG A 491 -28.04 5.80 24.51
CA ARG A 491 -27.58 6.70 25.58
C ARG A 491 -28.28 8.06 25.60
N THR A 492 -28.84 8.49 24.47
CA THR A 492 -29.64 9.72 24.36
C THR A 492 -31.14 9.49 24.59
N GLY A 493 -31.55 8.27 24.97
CA GLY A 493 -32.94 7.91 25.26
C GLY A 493 -33.79 7.61 24.02
N LYS A 494 -33.20 7.65 22.82
CA LYS A 494 -33.85 7.37 21.53
C LYS A 494 -33.89 5.87 21.24
N ILE A 495 -34.55 5.11 22.11
CA ILE A 495 -34.54 3.64 22.09
C ILE A 495 -35.16 3.07 20.80
N ALA A 496 -36.16 3.73 20.23
CA ALA A 496 -36.79 3.26 18.99
C ALA A 496 -35.82 3.33 17.80
N GLU A 497 -35.11 4.45 17.66
CA GLU A 497 -34.07 4.67 16.66
C GLU A 497 -32.87 3.76 16.89
N ALA A 498 -32.53 3.49 18.16
CA ALA A 498 -31.49 2.53 18.51
C ALA A 498 -31.82 1.12 18.00
N ARG A 499 -33.02 0.63 18.28
CA ARG A 499 -33.50 -0.68 17.80
C ARG A 499 -33.60 -0.74 16.28
N GLN A 500 -34.05 0.34 15.64
CA GLN A 500 -34.08 0.42 14.18
C GLN A 500 -32.66 0.31 13.60
N SER A 501 -31.69 0.97 14.22
CA SER A 501 -30.29 0.87 13.80
C SER A 501 -29.76 -0.55 13.98
N LEU A 502 -30.00 -1.19 15.13
CA LEU A 502 -29.62 -2.60 15.32
C LEU A 502 -30.28 -3.53 14.30
N ALA A 503 -31.55 -3.34 13.97
CA ALA A 503 -32.22 -4.15 12.96
C ALA A 503 -31.61 -3.98 11.56
N ARG A 504 -31.04 -2.81 11.24
CA ARG A 504 -30.25 -2.64 10.01
C ARG A 504 -28.90 -3.30 10.09
N ALA A 505 -28.23 -3.24 11.25
CA ALA A 505 -26.97 -3.95 11.48
C ALA A 505 -27.16 -5.46 11.30
N ASP A 506 -28.18 -6.03 11.93
CA ASP A 506 -28.50 -7.46 11.92
C ASP A 506 -28.77 -8.01 10.50
N ARG A 507 -29.52 -7.25 9.68
CA ARG A 507 -29.75 -7.61 8.27
C ARG A 507 -28.47 -7.70 7.45
N LEU A 508 -27.46 -6.90 7.79
CA LEU A 508 -26.17 -6.89 7.10
C LEU A 508 -25.22 -7.95 7.69
N TRP A 509 -25.31 -8.19 8.99
CA TRP A 509 -24.45 -9.10 9.73
C TRP A 509 -25.15 -9.63 10.99
N PRO A 510 -25.73 -10.85 10.94
CA PRO A 510 -26.54 -11.38 12.04
C PRO A 510 -25.70 -11.92 13.21
N TYR A 511 -24.37 -11.99 13.07
CA TYR A 511 -23.48 -12.58 14.09
C TYR A 511 -23.00 -11.58 15.14
N ASP A 512 -23.59 -10.38 15.20
CA ASP A 512 -23.21 -9.38 16.20
C ASP A 512 -23.76 -9.71 17.59
N THR A 513 -22.93 -9.43 18.59
CA THR A 513 -23.25 -9.49 20.01
C THR A 513 -22.72 -8.20 20.66
N VAL A 514 -23.07 -7.93 21.91
CA VAL A 514 -22.44 -6.83 22.67
C VAL A 514 -20.94 -7.04 22.74
N ARG A 515 -20.52 -8.30 22.90
CA ARG A 515 -19.12 -8.69 23.02
C ARG A 515 -18.41 -8.79 21.68
N SER A 516 -19.14 -8.86 20.56
CA SER A 516 -18.58 -9.12 19.24
C SER A 516 -17.47 -8.12 18.91
N ARG A 517 -16.26 -8.67 19.00
CA ARG A 517 -14.93 -8.05 18.86
C ARG A 517 -14.55 -7.04 19.94
N ALA A 518 -13.41 -7.30 20.55
CA ALA A 518 -12.59 -6.32 21.28
C ALA A 518 -11.38 -5.92 20.39
N PRO A 519 -10.91 -4.67 20.43
CA PRO A 519 -9.82 -4.20 19.58
C PRO A 519 -8.53 -5.00 19.72
N ASP A 520 -7.83 -5.20 18.60
CA ASP A 520 -6.77 -6.19 18.45
C ASP A 520 -5.51 -5.97 19.32
N LEU A 521 -5.42 -4.83 20.02
CA LEU A 521 -4.42 -4.57 21.05
C LEU A 521 -4.97 -3.64 22.12
N LEU A 522 -5.21 -4.21 23.30
CA LEU A 522 -5.73 -3.49 24.45
C LEU A 522 -4.59 -3.26 25.44
N GLN A 523 -3.67 -2.36 25.08
CA GLN A 523 -2.61 -1.90 25.97
C GLN A 523 -3.05 -0.72 26.86
N SER A 524 -4.14 -0.04 26.50
CA SER A 524 -4.61 1.16 27.21
C SER A 524 -5.86 0.89 28.03
N GLN A 525 -5.74 1.01 29.36
CA GLN A 525 -6.88 0.93 30.28
C GLN A 525 -7.95 1.98 29.96
N VAL A 526 -7.53 3.17 29.52
CA VAL A 526 -8.45 4.24 29.12
C VAL A 526 -9.33 3.78 27.95
N TYR A 527 -8.72 3.16 26.94
CA TYR A 527 -9.46 2.66 25.78
C TYR A 527 -10.36 1.47 26.16
N ILE A 528 -9.88 0.58 27.05
CA ILE A 528 -10.68 -0.51 27.61
C ILE A 528 -11.97 0.03 28.23
N ASP A 529 -11.86 1.02 29.10
CA ASP A 529 -13.00 1.61 29.81
C ASP A 529 -13.94 2.36 28.85
N GLN A 530 -13.40 3.03 27.82
CA GLN A 530 -14.18 3.66 26.76
C GLN A 530 -15.01 2.62 25.97
N TYR A 531 -14.39 1.49 25.61
CA TYR A 531 -15.06 0.43 24.86
C TYR A 531 -16.13 -0.29 25.69
N LYS A 532 -15.89 -0.52 26.99
CA LYS A 532 -16.91 -1.07 27.90
C LYS A 532 -18.16 -0.20 27.98
N ARG A 533 -18.02 1.13 28.02
CA ARG A 533 -19.18 2.05 27.95
C ARG A 533 -19.96 1.92 26.63
N PHE A 534 -19.25 1.67 25.52
CA PHE A 534 -19.89 1.37 24.25
C PHE A 534 -20.67 0.04 24.29
N GLN A 535 -20.11 -1.01 24.91
CA GLN A 535 -20.81 -2.27 25.12
C GLN A 535 -22.06 -2.11 25.99
N ASP A 536 -21.98 -1.35 27.07
CA ASP A 536 -23.15 -1.05 27.93
C ASP A 536 -24.25 -0.31 27.16
N ALA A 537 -23.87 0.59 26.25
CA ALA A 537 -24.81 1.28 25.38
C ALA A 537 -25.48 0.33 24.37
N LEU A 538 -24.76 -0.68 23.85
CA LEU A 538 -25.34 -1.71 23.00
C LEU A 538 -26.31 -2.61 23.78
N ARG A 539 -26.01 -2.95 25.04
CA ARG A 539 -26.96 -3.65 25.93
C ARG A 539 -28.24 -2.83 26.10
N LEU A 540 -28.09 -1.52 26.35
CA LEU A 540 -29.22 -0.60 26.47
C LEU A 540 -30.05 -0.51 25.17
N ALA A 541 -29.39 -0.58 24.01
CA ALA A 541 -30.05 -0.63 22.71
C ALA A 541 -30.83 -1.94 22.47
N GLY A 542 -30.54 -2.99 23.24
CA GLY A 542 -31.17 -4.30 23.15
C GLY A 542 -30.43 -5.31 22.27
N LEU A 543 -29.14 -5.10 22.01
CA LEU A 543 -28.32 -6.11 21.33
C LEU A 543 -28.08 -7.31 22.26
N ARG A 544 -28.11 -8.54 21.72
CA ARG A 544 -27.81 -9.76 22.48
C ARG A 544 -26.40 -9.71 23.05
N ASP A 545 -26.20 -10.19 24.28
CA ASP A 545 -24.91 -10.01 24.97
C ASP A 545 -23.79 -10.89 24.40
N HIS A 546 -24.12 -12.15 24.08
CA HIS A 546 -23.20 -13.19 23.58
C HIS A 546 -23.96 -14.19 22.70
N ALA A 547 -23.21 -15.05 22.00
CA ALA A 547 -23.78 -16.23 21.35
C ALA A 547 -23.94 -17.38 22.36
N ASP A 548 -25.07 -18.09 22.29
CA ASP A 548 -25.38 -19.22 23.16
C ASP A 548 -24.51 -20.43 22.80
N GLU A 549 -23.74 -20.94 23.76
CA GLU A 549 -22.84 -22.09 23.55
C GLU A 549 -23.58 -23.41 23.31
N ASP A 550 -24.85 -23.49 23.72
CA ASP A 550 -25.72 -24.66 23.58
C ASP A 550 -26.63 -24.60 22.35
N ALA A 551 -26.61 -23.48 21.60
CA ALA A 551 -27.43 -23.33 20.40
C ALA A 551 -27.12 -24.43 19.37
N ASP A 552 -28.13 -25.24 19.04
CA ASP A 552 -28.07 -26.19 17.93
C ASP A 552 -28.67 -25.55 16.67
N PHE A 553 -27.83 -25.37 15.66
CA PHE A 553 -28.21 -24.78 14.38
C PHE A 553 -28.66 -25.82 13.35
N GLY A 554 -28.72 -27.11 13.72
CA GLY A 554 -29.14 -28.21 12.84
C GLY A 554 -28.13 -28.54 11.75
N LEU A 555 -26.85 -28.19 11.95
CA LEU A 555 -25.78 -28.41 10.99
C LEU A 555 -25.10 -29.76 11.23
N PRO A 556 -24.89 -30.58 10.17
CA PRO A 556 -24.16 -31.83 10.30
C PRO A 556 -22.68 -31.55 10.61
N PRO A 557 -22.01 -32.43 11.39
CA PRO A 557 -20.56 -32.34 11.56
C PRO A 557 -19.83 -32.59 10.23
N ASP A 558 -18.95 -31.67 9.84
CA ASP A 558 -18.04 -31.84 8.69
C ASP A 558 -16.57 -31.81 9.13
N ALA A 559 -15.65 -32.27 8.28
CA ALA A 559 -14.20 -32.27 8.55
C ALA A 559 -13.45 -31.16 7.77
N GLU A 560 -14.18 -30.19 7.23
CA GLU A 560 -13.62 -29.13 6.39
C GLU A 560 -13.25 -27.89 7.22
N LEU A 561 -12.21 -27.20 6.77
CA LEU A 561 -11.81 -25.90 7.31
C LEU A 561 -12.59 -24.79 6.60
N HIS A 562 -13.23 -23.93 7.38
CA HIS A 562 -14.06 -22.84 6.84
C HIS A 562 -13.24 -21.55 6.77
N GLY A 563 -13.04 -21.02 5.56
CA GLY A 563 -12.32 -19.76 5.34
C GLY A 563 -13.14 -18.52 5.72
N GLU A 564 -14.46 -18.60 5.62
CA GLU A 564 -15.38 -17.61 6.21
C GLU A 564 -15.62 -18.01 7.66
N LEU A 565 -15.03 -17.26 8.59
CA LEU A 565 -15.07 -17.65 9.99
C LEU A 565 -16.42 -17.40 10.66
N ALA A 566 -17.17 -16.39 10.25
CA ALA A 566 -18.42 -16.06 10.90
C ALA A 566 -19.55 -16.91 10.31
N GLY A 567 -20.23 -17.64 11.16
CA GLY A 567 -21.28 -18.55 10.73
C GLY A 567 -21.69 -19.51 11.82
N PRO A 568 -22.93 -20.04 11.77
CA PRO A 568 -23.37 -21.07 12.70
C PRO A 568 -22.44 -22.28 12.60
N THR A 569 -21.97 -22.78 13.76
CA THR A 569 -21.10 -23.96 13.80
C THR A 569 -21.90 -25.22 14.18
N PRO A 570 -21.52 -26.41 13.69
CA PRO A 570 -22.12 -27.66 14.17
C PRO A 570 -21.88 -27.86 15.67
N VAL A 571 -22.69 -28.70 16.32
CA VAL A 571 -22.52 -29.02 17.75
C VAL A 571 -21.29 -29.90 17.99
N GLU A 572 -20.89 -30.67 16.99
CA GLU A 572 -19.76 -31.60 17.03
C GLU A 572 -18.76 -31.30 15.90
N ALA A 573 -17.49 -31.64 16.12
CA ALA A 573 -16.45 -31.62 15.10
C ALA A 573 -15.73 -33.00 15.05
N PRO A 574 -15.58 -33.61 13.86
CA PRO A 574 -14.98 -34.93 13.72
C PRO A 574 -13.59 -35.05 14.34
N GLY A 575 -13.36 -36.14 15.09
CA GLY A 575 -12.08 -36.40 15.75
C GLY A 575 -11.79 -35.54 16.98
N THR A 576 -12.77 -34.73 17.42
CA THR A 576 -12.66 -33.88 18.61
C THR A 576 -13.74 -34.21 19.63
N GLN A 577 -13.53 -33.84 20.88
CA GLN A 577 -14.59 -33.79 21.89
C GLN A 577 -15.03 -32.33 22.08
N THR A 578 -16.26 -32.01 21.73
CA THR A 578 -16.81 -30.68 22.03
C THR A 578 -17.10 -30.56 23.53
N ILE A 579 -16.64 -29.48 24.16
CA ILE A 579 -16.85 -29.20 25.59
C ILE A 579 -17.54 -27.85 25.80
N ARG A 580 -18.19 -27.68 26.95
CA ARG A 580 -18.85 -26.43 27.39
C ARG A 580 -18.07 -25.75 28.50
N THR A 581 -18.52 -24.54 28.88
CA THR A 581 -17.89 -23.75 29.93
C THR A 581 -17.74 -24.53 31.24
N SER A 582 -18.78 -25.26 31.64
CA SER A 582 -18.78 -26.06 32.87
C SER A 582 -17.80 -27.24 32.82
N ASP A 583 -17.66 -27.89 31.66
CA ASP A 583 -16.70 -28.98 31.44
C ASP A 583 -15.27 -28.45 31.51
N LEU A 584 -15.00 -27.30 30.87
CA LEU A 584 -13.68 -26.69 30.88
C LEU A 584 -13.25 -26.28 32.29
N VAL A 585 -14.15 -25.72 33.10
CA VAL A 585 -13.87 -25.40 34.51
C VAL A 585 -13.43 -26.65 35.30
N ARG A 586 -14.11 -27.79 35.09
CA ARG A 586 -13.71 -29.07 35.71
C ARG A 586 -12.36 -29.53 35.18
N PHE A 587 -12.16 -29.42 33.88
CA PHE A 587 -10.94 -29.87 33.21
C PHE A 587 -9.69 -29.10 33.65
N LEU A 588 -9.83 -27.80 33.92
CA LEU A 588 -8.78 -26.97 34.52
C LEU A 588 -8.43 -27.36 35.96
N THR A 589 -9.36 -27.99 36.67
CA THR A 589 -9.17 -28.41 38.06
C THR A 589 -8.54 -29.80 38.15
N ASP A 590 -9.00 -30.72 37.29
CA ASP A 590 -8.68 -32.14 37.35
C ASP A 590 -7.51 -32.55 36.42
N GLY A 591 -7.16 -31.71 35.45
CA GLY A 591 -6.14 -31.99 34.44
C GLY A 591 -5.11 -30.86 34.28
N GLN A 592 -4.14 -31.10 33.39
CA GLN A 592 -3.19 -30.09 32.90
C GLN A 592 -3.21 -30.04 31.37
N PRO A 593 -4.32 -29.56 30.75
CA PRO A 593 -4.37 -29.43 29.30
C PRO A 593 -3.51 -28.27 28.82
N ILE A 594 -3.03 -28.37 27.58
CA ILE A 594 -2.54 -27.21 26.83
C ILE A 594 -3.76 -26.50 26.25
N ILE A 595 -3.93 -25.21 26.56
CA ILE A 595 -5.04 -24.41 26.06
C ILE A 595 -4.48 -23.47 25.00
N ILE A 596 -4.98 -23.60 23.78
CA ILE A 596 -4.62 -22.73 22.67
C ILE A 596 -5.79 -21.80 22.38
N ASP A 597 -5.57 -20.52 22.60
CA ASP A 597 -6.53 -19.47 22.30
C ASP A 597 -6.18 -18.78 20.97
N THR A 598 -7.08 -18.89 20.00
CA THR A 598 -6.94 -18.19 18.71
C THR A 598 -7.26 -16.70 18.82
N MET A 599 -7.92 -16.28 19.90
CA MET A 599 -8.53 -14.97 20.10
C MET A 599 -7.76 -14.10 21.09
N ILE A 600 -6.56 -13.71 20.68
CA ILE A 600 -5.63 -12.92 21.49
C ILE A 600 -6.03 -11.43 21.68
N TYR A 601 -7.21 -11.04 21.19
CA TYR A 601 -7.66 -9.66 21.08
C TYR A 601 -8.56 -9.20 22.22
N THR A 602 -8.77 -10.04 23.24
CA THR A 602 -9.68 -9.77 24.36
C THR A 602 -8.95 -9.19 25.55
N TRP A 603 -8.95 -7.86 25.68
CA TRP A 603 -8.46 -7.14 26.87
C TRP A 603 -7.00 -7.42 27.29
N GLY A 604 -6.19 -8.08 26.46
CA GLY A 604 -4.88 -8.60 26.86
C GLY A 604 -4.94 -9.77 27.86
N ARG A 605 -6.12 -10.38 28.01
CA ARG A 605 -6.40 -11.43 28.97
C ARG A 605 -7.02 -12.63 28.28
N SER A 606 -6.84 -13.81 28.85
CA SER A 606 -7.47 -15.05 28.38
C SER A 606 -7.84 -15.97 29.54
N LEU A 607 -8.32 -17.16 29.22
CA LEU A 607 -8.54 -18.24 30.17
C LEU A 607 -7.23 -18.54 30.92
N PRO A 608 -7.31 -18.97 32.19
CA PRO A 608 -6.13 -19.27 32.98
C PRO A 608 -5.18 -20.26 32.29
N GLY A 609 -3.93 -19.84 32.06
CA GLY A 609 -2.91 -20.68 31.43
C GLY A 609 -3.01 -20.84 29.91
N ALA A 610 -3.88 -20.07 29.25
CA ALA A 610 -4.01 -20.10 27.80
C ALA A 610 -2.77 -19.52 27.09
N ILE A 611 -2.33 -20.24 26.06
CA ILE A 611 -1.29 -19.82 25.12
C ILE A 611 -1.99 -19.17 23.93
N GLY A 612 -1.67 -17.91 23.67
CA GLY A 612 -2.20 -17.15 22.55
C GLY A 612 -1.44 -17.47 21.27
N LEU A 613 -2.06 -18.21 20.34
CA LEU A 613 -1.51 -18.45 19.01
C LEU A 613 -2.32 -17.69 17.96
N LYS A 614 -1.84 -16.49 17.63
CA LYS A 614 -2.50 -15.59 16.67
C LYS A 614 -2.75 -16.32 15.35
N TYR A 615 -3.98 -16.26 14.86
CA TYR A 615 -4.38 -16.81 13.56
C TYR A 615 -4.39 -18.33 13.42
N ALA A 616 -4.18 -19.11 14.49
CA ALA A 616 -4.10 -20.57 14.38
C ALA A 616 -5.40 -21.25 13.89
N GLY A 617 -6.54 -20.56 14.00
CA GLY A 617 -7.84 -20.97 13.46
C GLY A 617 -8.17 -20.49 12.05
N LEU A 618 -7.26 -19.78 11.36
CA LEU A 618 -7.52 -19.24 10.01
C LEU A 618 -7.25 -20.26 8.90
N GLY A 619 -7.63 -19.88 7.67
CA GLY A 619 -7.37 -20.66 6.46
C GLY A 619 -8.41 -21.74 6.18
N ASN A 620 -8.36 -22.30 4.99
CA ASN A 620 -9.32 -23.29 4.48
C ASN A 620 -8.65 -24.57 3.95
N SER A 621 -7.38 -24.82 4.32
CA SER A 621 -6.61 -25.97 3.86
C SER A 621 -5.70 -26.53 4.96
N PHE A 622 -5.55 -27.85 4.99
CA PHE A 622 -4.59 -28.55 5.85
C PHE A 622 -3.18 -28.64 5.25
N THR A 623 -2.94 -28.04 4.09
CA THR A 623 -1.63 -28.04 3.42
C THR A 623 -1.04 -26.64 3.25
N ASP A 624 -1.53 -25.68 4.04
CA ASP A 624 -1.05 -24.30 4.02
C ASP A 624 0.15 -24.08 4.96
N GLU A 625 0.83 -22.93 4.79
CA GLU A 625 1.97 -22.52 5.62
C GLU A 625 1.60 -22.49 7.12
N LEU A 626 0.34 -22.16 7.43
CA LEU A 626 -0.19 -22.14 8.79
C LEU A 626 -0.17 -23.55 9.43
N GLN A 627 -0.55 -24.59 8.69
CA GLN A 627 -0.47 -25.97 9.19
C GLN A 627 0.98 -26.37 9.53
N ASP A 628 1.95 -25.94 8.71
CA ASP A 628 3.36 -26.24 8.93
C ASP A 628 3.93 -25.51 10.15
N LEU A 629 3.57 -24.24 10.33
CA LEU A 629 3.89 -23.46 11.54
C LEU A 629 3.27 -24.13 12.77
N LEU A 630 2.01 -24.55 12.69
CA LEU A 630 1.28 -25.14 13.81
C LEU A 630 1.90 -26.48 14.19
N ARG A 631 2.32 -27.28 13.21
CA ARG A 631 3.04 -28.53 13.45
C ARG A 631 4.31 -28.31 14.25
N ARG A 632 5.13 -27.32 13.87
CA ARG A 632 6.37 -26.99 14.59
C ARG A 632 6.05 -26.54 16.00
N LYS A 633 5.10 -25.62 16.16
CA LYS A 633 4.75 -25.06 17.45
C LYS A 633 4.16 -26.09 18.41
N MET A 634 3.25 -26.92 17.93
CA MET A 634 2.64 -27.94 18.78
C MET A 634 3.63 -29.04 19.18
N ARG A 635 4.60 -29.39 18.33
CA ARG A 635 5.68 -30.32 18.72
C ARG A 635 6.55 -29.77 19.85
N GLU A 636 6.83 -28.47 19.84
CA GLU A 636 7.52 -27.78 20.92
C GLU A 636 6.70 -27.85 22.21
N LEU A 637 5.42 -27.45 22.16
CA LEU A 637 4.55 -27.37 23.34
C LEU A 637 4.25 -28.75 23.96
N THR A 638 4.12 -29.80 23.15
CA THR A 638 3.76 -31.15 23.60
C THR A 638 4.97 -32.07 23.80
N ALA A 639 6.18 -31.58 23.53
CA ALA A 639 7.38 -32.42 23.38
C ALA A 639 7.18 -33.62 22.41
N GLY A 640 6.30 -33.46 21.43
CA GLY A 640 5.93 -34.50 20.46
C GLY A 640 4.94 -35.56 20.95
N ASN A 641 4.38 -35.43 22.17
CA ASN A 641 3.35 -36.33 22.67
C ASN A 641 2.00 -36.06 22.02
N LEU A 642 1.55 -36.96 21.12
CA LEU A 642 0.28 -36.85 20.41
C LEU A 642 -0.95 -37.11 21.29
N ASP A 643 -0.77 -37.71 22.46
CA ASP A 643 -1.84 -37.98 23.42
C ASP A 643 -1.92 -36.92 24.53
N HIS A 644 -1.21 -35.79 24.39
CA HIS A 644 -1.34 -34.69 25.34
C HIS A 644 -2.71 -34.00 25.16
N PRO A 645 -3.49 -33.76 26.22
CA PRO A 645 -4.79 -33.11 26.09
C PRO A 645 -4.65 -31.65 25.64
N ILE A 646 -5.34 -31.28 24.57
CA ILE A 646 -5.30 -29.92 24.01
C ILE A 646 -6.71 -29.35 23.89
N VAL A 647 -6.93 -28.16 24.43
CA VAL A 647 -8.18 -27.41 24.30
C VAL A 647 -7.99 -26.31 23.25
N ALA A 648 -8.76 -26.39 22.16
CA ALA A 648 -8.86 -25.36 21.15
C ALA A 648 -9.96 -24.36 21.55
N VAL A 649 -9.58 -23.10 21.74
CA VAL A 649 -10.47 -22.00 22.12
C VAL A 649 -10.59 -21.02 20.96
N GLY A 650 -11.84 -20.70 20.61
CA GLY A 650 -12.18 -19.64 19.66
C GLY A 650 -13.05 -18.56 20.28
N TRP A 651 -13.73 -17.80 19.44
CA TRP A 651 -14.56 -16.69 19.89
C TRP A 651 -15.87 -17.13 20.56
N ASN A 652 -16.72 -17.88 19.85
CA ASN A 652 -18.02 -18.35 20.30
C ASN A 652 -18.60 -19.43 19.36
N SER A 653 -19.85 -19.85 19.58
CA SER A 653 -20.56 -20.88 18.81
C SER A 653 -20.99 -20.48 17.39
N GLU A 654 -20.88 -19.20 17.04
CA GLU A 654 -21.19 -18.67 15.70
C GLU A 654 -19.90 -18.28 14.95
N ARG A 655 -18.78 -18.88 15.34
CA ARG A 655 -17.49 -18.67 14.69
C ARG A 655 -16.63 -19.92 14.59
N PHE A 656 -16.02 -20.12 13.42
CA PHE A 656 -15.26 -21.31 13.07
C PHE A 656 -13.80 -21.32 13.54
N ASP A 657 -13.22 -20.23 14.08
CA ASP A 657 -11.79 -20.18 14.43
C ASP A 657 -11.36 -21.28 15.43
N GLY A 658 -12.08 -21.45 16.55
CA GLY A 658 -11.78 -22.50 17.52
C GLY A 658 -11.98 -23.91 16.96
N ARG A 659 -13.02 -24.10 16.12
CA ARG A 659 -13.30 -25.38 15.46
C ARG A 659 -12.23 -25.74 14.43
N ASN A 660 -11.85 -24.79 13.59
CA ASN A 660 -10.80 -24.95 12.59
C ASN A 660 -9.49 -25.32 13.26
N LEU A 661 -9.12 -24.66 14.36
CA LEU A 661 -7.95 -25.04 15.15
C LEU A 661 -8.06 -26.50 15.63
N ALA A 662 -9.19 -26.90 16.19
CA ALA A 662 -9.39 -28.27 16.67
C ALA A 662 -9.20 -29.29 15.53
N LEU A 663 -9.80 -29.06 14.36
CA LEU A 663 -9.63 -29.93 13.19
C LEU A 663 -8.17 -29.95 12.70
N ARG A 664 -7.47 -28.82 12.73
CA ARG A 664 -6.04 -28.76 12.38
C ARG A 664 -5.20 -29.61 13.31
N LEU A 665 -5.47 -29.59 14.62
CA LEU A 665 -4.77 -30.42 15.61
C LEU A 665 -5.01 -31.91 15.35
N VAL A 666 -6.26 -32.30 15.06
CA VAL A 666 -6.57 -33.68 14.66
C VAL A 666 -5.81 -34.09 13.40
N ALA A 667 -5.76 -33.22 12.39
CA ALA A 667 -5.00 -33.47 11.16
C ALA A 667 -3.47 -33.57 11.39
N LEU A 668 -2.94 -33.02 12.49
CA LEU A 668 -1.54 -33.21 12.91
C LEU A 668 -1.32 -34.54 13.65
N GLY A 669 -2.38 -35.29 13.95
CA GLY A 669 -2.33 -36.59 14.61
C GLY A 669 -2.56 -36.55 16.13
N TYR A 670 -2.95 -35.41 16.71
CA TYR A 670 -3.31 -35.35 18.13
C TYR A 670 -4.62 -36.09 18.38
N THR A 671 -4.67 -36.91 19.43
CA THR A 671 -5.78 -37.83 19.71
C THR A 671 -6.74 -37.31 20.79
N LEU A 672 -6.25 -36.46 21.70
CA LEU A 672 -7.04 -35.85 22.78
C LEU A 672 -7.27 -34.35 22.53
N VAL A 673 -8.06 -34.05 21.49
CA VAL A 673 -8.40 -32.67 21.11
C VAL A 673 -9.81 -32.32 21.59
N TYR A 674 -9.91 -31.25 22.37
CA TYR A 674 -11.15 -30.71 22.89
C TYR A 674 -11.46 -29.38 22.23
N TRP A 675 -12.66 -29.23 21.68
CA TRP A 675 -13.12 -27.95 21.15
C TRP A 675 -14.03 -27.26 22.16
N TYR A 676 -13.58 -26.15 22.73
CA TYR A 676 -14.41 -25.32 23.58
C TYR A 676 -15.31 -24.42 22.71
N ARG A 677 -16.56 -24.84 22.53
CA ARG A 677 -17.50 -24.19 21.61
C ARG A 677 -18.01 -22.85 22.12
N GLY A 678 -18.16 -22.68 23.44
CA GLY A 678 -18.59 -21.41 24.04
C GLY A 678 -17.59 -20.27 23.86
N GLY A 679 -16.31 -20.62 23.70
CA GLY A 679 -15.24 -19.66 23.41
C GLY A 679 -15.09 -18.57 24.47
N ARG A 680 -14.42 -17.48 24.07
CA ARG A 680 -14.16 -16.33 24.95
C ARG A 680 -15.44 -15.67 25.45
N GLU A 681 -16.49 -15.58 24.63
CA GLU A 681 -17.73 -14.91 25.03
C GLU A 681 -18.44 -15.63 26.19
N ALA A 682 -18.64 -16.94 26.09
CA ALA A 682 -19.30 -17.69 27.15
C ALA A 682 -18.50 -17.66 28.47
N TRP A 683 -17.17 -17.74 28.38
CA TRP A 683 -16.27 -17.62 29.53
C TRP A 683 -16.42 -16.27 30.25
N GLU A 684 -16.42 -15.16 29.49
CA GLU A 684 -16.56 -13.81 30.04
C GLU A 684 -17.95 -13.60 30.67
N VAL A 685 -19.01 -14.13 30.04
CA VAL A 685 -20.38 -14.06 30.56
C VAL A 685 -20.55 -14.83 31.86
N ALA A 686 -19.88 -15.97 31.98
CA ALA A 686 -19.89 -16.77 33.21
C ALA A 686 -19.18 -16.08 34.39
N GLY A 687 -18.52 -14.94 34.17
CA GLY A 687 -17.80 -14.21 35.23
C GLY A 687 -16.60 -14.98 35.77
N LEU A 688 -16.04 -15.87 34.96
CA LEU A 688 -14.91 -16.72 35.34
C LEU A 688 -13.59 -15.94 35.31
N PRO A 689 -12.58 -16.37 36.09
CA PRO A 689 -11.30 -15.68 36.15
C PRO A 689 -10.58 -15.68 34.80
N GLU A 690 -9.86 -14.61 34.53
CA GLU A 690 -8.96 -14.48 33.38
C GLU A 690 -7.56 -14.09 33.85
N THR A 691 -6.52 -14.53 33.14
CA THR A 691 -5.13 -14.14 33.38
C THR A 691 -4.59 -13.37 32.19
N GLU A 692 -3.43 -12.71 32.32
CA GLU A 692 -2.72 -12.19 31.14
C GLU A 692 -2.46 -13.34 30.16
N VAL A 693 -2.67 -13.07 28.87
CA VAL A 693 -2.46 -14.07 27.82
C VAL A 693 -0.97 -14.23 27.54
N ASP A 694 -0.47 -15.47 27.52
CA ASP A 694 0.88 -15.77 27.04
C ASP A 694 0.89 -15.75 25.51
N LEU A 695 1.06 -14.55 24.95
CA LEU A 695 1.14 -14.36 23.51
C LEU A 695 2.50 -14.82 22.98
N GLN A 696 2.50 -15.85 22.13
CA GLN A 696 3.72 -16.38 21.54
C GLN A 696 3.79 -16.06 20.04
N GLU A 697 4.95 -15.60 19.57
CA GLU A 697 5.28 -15.64 18.14
C GLU A 697 5.58 -17.10 17.73
N TRP A 698 5.14 -17.51 16.54
CA TRP A 698 5.24 -18.90 16.09
C TRP A 698 5.36 -19.04 14.57
#